data_AF-A0AAJ7J3M9-F1
#
_entry.id   AF-A0AAJ7J3M9-F1
#
_cell.length_a   1.000
_cell.length_b   1.000
_cell.length_c   1.000
_cell.angle_alpha   90.00
_cell.angle_beta   90.00
_cell.angle_gamma   90.00
#
_symmetry.space_group_name_H-M   'P 1'
#
loop_
_entity.id
_entity.type
_entity.pdbx_description
1 polymer ?
#
loop_
_entity_poly.entity_id
_entity_poly.type
_entity_poly.pdbx_seq_one_letter_code
_entity_poly.pdbx_strand_id
1 'polypeptide(L)'
;MSSPKSIEYSGNYQRFNDDTNEQDVSHRPSQNDVQRETVSENAILPSHDSLADHDLHWEMNYHEAAIFLEEGRNNEKFDSHPKHPGDLPAYLLVHNNWYYGLDLLTSLLLLALALVEDPAVPLFSMPVWAHGSIELFALIIIGTELALKLRWIGWSTMLRHKRTMLKCITLVIMFVEALTVLVRQSSHFRVTRALRPIFLVDTKCFGGVRRFIRQILLTLPPILDMLGLLLFFITLYTVMGYYMFSDMNRNFYTLQDSFVSLFVLLTTANFPDVMMPSYSKSKWYSIFFVSYLCTMLYVMMNLMLAVVNVAFTAAERDKFKKLFLHKRKASQHAFKLLVSKQNPDKMRFRQFEGLMRYYAPNKSLRDVVLMFQHLNASGSGVLSSEEFLNIYDTIMLQWEPQYSTVPWYHSSSRPLQILCTGAHAAIRWPYFETLMYVTIAANGIAMIIRILQPGDIVESTLLFAASWDTFIFGTIFVAEALIKVLGLGTRRYLSSGWNLFDLGTSIMTLVAGCILRLFSTATFFVLFRPFRILRLFKMKKRYRDVFGTLVILTPLMSSTAVVMLVLYYFFAIIGMELFAGYNMRNCCKNTTVEDFYKYSANESTALGYYYLNTFDNLIDSGMTLFELTVVNNWFIQMNAYAFTVGMYTRLYFMVFYLVTMIVLTIVVSSFLEAFRFRIHYKKSTSKRDEEKMLHEEVELKWDELQYVIEDFQLLEKLRPSLVVGGTTVFIGSRPRTREVLQRKMYTNEINEWVAEARQAESRQILLNEAHSSEELCREEPITESDHLGLTENLRRPRRRTSNVV
;
A
#
# COMPACT_ATOMS: atom_id res chain seq x y z
N MET A 1 32.47 2.91 8.59
CA MET A 1 33.12 3.69 9.66
C MET A 1 33.31 5.11 9.14
N SER A 2 32.25 5.90 9.27
CA SER A 2 32.18 7.34 9.00
C SER A 2 30.82 7.81 9.55
N SER A 3 30.86 8.48 10.70
CA SER A 3 29.68 8.99 11.41
C SER A 3 29.02 10.16 10.66
N PRO A 4 27.69 10.27 10.61
CA PRO A 4 27.04 11.55 10.33
C PRO A 4 26.86 12.33 11.64
N LYS A 5 27.37 13.57 11.65
CA LYS A 5 27.21 14.55 12.73
C LYS A 5 25.73 14.98 12.85
N SER A 6 25.18 14.86 14.05
CA SER A 6 23.95 15.51 14.50
C SER A 6 24.22 17.00 14.69
N ILE A 7 23.38 17.86 14.09
CA ILE A 7 23.35 19.29 14.36
C ILE A 7 22.21 19.52 15.37
N GLU A 8 22.59 19.91 16.59
CA GLU A 8 21.69 20.35 17.66
C GLU A 8 21.08 21.71 17.30
N TYR A 9 19.77 21.85 17.50
CA TYR A 9 19.09 23.14 17.58
C TYR A 9 19.08 23.59 19.05
N SER A 10 19.85 24.63 19.38
CA SER A 10 19.69 25.36 20.65
C SER A 10 18.61 26.44 20.48
N GLY A 11 17.41 26.18 21.00
CA GLY A 11 16.40 27.22 21.20
C GLY A 11 16.55 27.82 22.59
N ASN A 12 17.06 29.05 22.68
CA ASN A 12 17.04 29.84 23.91
C ASN A 12 15.60 30.23 24.23
N TYR A 13 15.05 29.66 25.29
CA TYR A 13 13.85 30.16 25.97
C TYR A 13 14.30 31.08 27.12
N GLN A 14 14.00 32.37 27.04
CA GLN A 14 13.97 33.26 28.21
C GLN A 14 12.53 33.71 28.43
N ARG A 15 11.92 33.17 29.49
CA ARG A 15 10.72 33.70 30.13
C ARG A 15 11.08 35.04 30.78
N PHE A 16 10.25 36.06 30.57
CA PHE A 16 10.16 37.19 31.50
C PHE A 16 8.79 37.16 32.18
N ASN A 17 8.84 37.11 33.51
CA ASN A 17 7.69 37.25 34.40
C ASN A 17 7.30 38.72 34.55
N ASP A 18 6.00 38.95 34.73
CA ASP A 18 5.44 40.11 35.40
C ASP A 18 6.05 40.28 36.81
N ASP A 19 6.31 41.51 37.21
CA ASP A 19 5.90 42.00 38.53
C ASP A 19 5.87 43.54 38.58
N THR A 20 4.82 44.01 39.25
CA THR A 20 4.37 45.36 39.59
C THR A 20 5.40 46.26 40.28
N ASN A 21 5.41 47.58 39.99
CA ASN A 21 5.06 48.61 40.99
C ASN A 21 5.06 50.05 40.46
N GLU A 22 4.19 50.81 41.12
CA GLU A 22 3.87 52.24 41.05
C GLU A 22 5.08 53.19 41.15
N GLN A 23 5.02 54.36 40.49
CA GLN A 23 4.82 55.66 41.14
C GLN A 23 4.95 56.84 40.15
N ASP A 24 4.10 57.83 40.41
CA ASP A 24 4.01 59.18 39.83
C ASP A 24 5.34 59.89 39.56
N VAL A 25 5.34 60.80 38.57
CA VAL A 25 5.48 62.25 38.81
C VAL A 25 5.32 63.05 37.50
N SER A 26 4.46 64.05 37.61
CA SER A 26 4.16 65.21 36.77
C SER A 26 5.36 65.93 36.12
N HIS A 27 5.22 66.41 34.87
CA HIS A 27 4.89 67.82 34.58
C HIS A 27 4.77 68.12 33.07
N ARG A 28 3.88 69.07 32.81
CA ARG A 28 3.40 69.60 31.53
C ARG A 28 4.18 70.91 31.18
N PRO A 29 3.85 71.67 30.13
CA PRO A 29 4.57 71.79 28.85
C PRO A 29 5.22 73.17 28.62
N SER A 30 5.92 73.38 27.51
CA SER A 30 6.21 74.74 27.01
C SER A 30 6.21 74.81 25.48
N GLN A 31 5.32 75.66 24.97
CA GLN A 31 5.20 76.14 23.59
C GLN A 31 6.41 76.99 23.19
N ASN A 32 6.71 77.04 21.88
CA ASN A 32 6.93 78.28 21.15
C ASN A 32 6.83 78.08 19.63
N ASP A 33 6.00 78.91 19.00
CA ASP A 33 5.75 79.08 17.57
C ASP A 33 6.94 79.69 16.81
N VAL A 34 7.18 79.27 15.56
CA VAL A 34 7.55 80.15 14.41
C VAL A 34 7.04 79.53 13.09
N GLN A 35 6.47 80.38 12.23
CA GLN A 35 5.72 80.13 11.00
C GLN A 35 6.52 79.73 9.73
N ARG A 36 5.80 79.04 8.82
CA ARG A 36 5.90 78.99 7.32
C ARG A 36 7.15 78.29 6.74
N GLU A 37 7.05 77.24 5.92
CA GLU A 37 6.52 77.22 4.55
C GLU A 37 6.51 75.77 3.99
N THR A 38 5.76 75.59 2.90
CA THR A 38 5.33 74.37 2.19
C THR A 38 6.42 73.36 1.79
N VAL A 39 6.20 72.05 1.99
CA VAL A 39 6.34 70.95 1.00
C VAL A 39 5.54 69.73 1.48
N SER A 40 4.80 69.09 0.57
CA SER A 40 4.09 67.82 0.76
C SER A 40 5.04 66.64 1.00
N GLU A 41 4.90 65.94 2.12
CA GLU A 41 5.44 64.58 2.31
C GLU A 41 4.39 63.66 2.93
N ASN A 42 3.61 63.02 2.07
CA ASN A 42 2.97 61.74 2.40
C ASN A 42 4.01 60.65 2.14
N ALA A 43 4.81 60.33 3.15
CA ALA A 43 5.62 59.12 3.19
C ALA A 43 5.53 58.53 4.60
N ILE A 44 4.44 57.81 4.86
CA ILE A 44 4.37 56.91 6.01
C ILE A 44 5.31 55.74 5.68
N LEU A 45 6.53 55.77 6.21
CA LEU A 45 7.35 54.56 6.33
C LEU A 45 6.58 53.55 7.21
N PRO A 46 6.34 52.30 6.77
CA PRO A 46 5.79 51.29 7.65
C PRO A 46 6.81 50.98 8.75
N SER A 47 6.34 50.97 10.00
CA SER A 47 7.15 50.61 11.17
C SER A 47 7.73 49.20 11.01
N HIS A 48 8.99 49.02 11.42
CA HIS A 48 9.75 47.78 11.26
C HIS A 48 9.05 46.53 11.87
N ASP A 49 8.18 46.73 12.87
CA ASP A 49 7.34 45.67 13.48
C ASP A 49 6.24 45.15 12.54
N SER A 50 5.69 46.00 11.67
CA SER A 50 4.62 45.60 10.73
C SER A 50 5.10 44.69 9.59
N LEU A 51 6.38 44.83 9.21
CA LEU A 51 7.04 44.01 8.20
C LEU A 51 7.35 42.61 8.75
N ALA A 52 7.80 42.52 10.00
CA ALA A 52 8.08 41.25 10.67
C ALA A 52 6.79 40.41 10.87
N ASP A 53 5.70 41.04 11.30
CA ASP A 53 4.40 40.36 11.47
C ASP A 53 3.81 39.89 10.13
N HIS A 54 3.98 40.67 9.06
CA HIS A 54 3.50 40.31 7.73
C HIS A 54 4.26 39.09 7.17
N ASP A 55 5.58 39.04 7.33
CA ASP A 55 6.39 37.89 6.89
C ASP A 55 6.07 36.63 7.71
N LEU A 56 5.86 36.75 9.02
CA LEU A 56 5.44 35.64 9.89
C LEU A 56 4.08 35.06 9.47
N HIS A 57 3.12 35.92 9.11
CA HIS A 57 1.80 35.51 8.61
C HIS A 57 1.91 34.72 7.29
N TRP A 58 2.77 35.15 6.36
CA TRP A 58 3.01 34.40 5.13
C TRP A 58 3.70 33.06 5.38
N GLU A 59 4.66 32.99 6.30
CA GLU A 59 5.30 31.73 6.68
C GLU A 59 4.30 30.72 7.22
N MET A 60 3.35 31.16 8.05
CA MET A 60 2.27 30.31 8.55
C MET A 60 1.35 29.84 7.42
N ASN A 61 0.97 30.71 6.49
CA ASN A 61 0.16 30.33 5.32
C ASN A 61 0.87 29.32 4.41
N TYR A 62 2.20 29.45 4.21
CA TYR A 62 2.98 28.48 3.46
C TYR A 62 2.98 27.11 4.12
N HIS A 63 3.11 27.08 5.44
CA HIS A 63 3.09 25.85 6.21
C HIS A 63 1.69 25.19 6.19
N GLU A 64 0.63 25.97 6.39
CA GLU A 64 -0.76 25.48 6.34
C GLU A 64 -1.12 24.95 4.94
N ALA A 65 -0.75 25.67 3.88
CA ALA A 65 -0.96 25.23 2.50
C ALA A 65 -0.18 23.94 2.18
N ALA A 66 1.03 23.78 2.73
CA ALA A 66 1.79 22.54 2.61
C ALA A 66 1.06 21.37 3.29
N ILE A 67 0.50 21.59 4.49
CA ILE A 67 -0.29 20.60 5.22
C ILE A 67 -1.51 20.15 4.41
N PHE A 68 -2.26 21.07 3.80
CA PHE A 68 -3.38 20.69 2.92
C PHE A 68 -2.95 19.76 1.78
N LEU A 69 -1.82 20.05 1.13
CA LEU A 69 -1.30 19.21 0.06
C LEU A 69 -0.88 17.82 0.58
N GLU A 70 -0.30 17.74 1.78
CA GLU A 70 0.04 16.48 2.44
C GLU A 70 -1.19 15.66 2.82
N GLU A 71 -2.22 16.28 3.41
CA GLU A 71 -3.50 15.66 3.74
C GLU A 71 -4.19 15.14 2.47
N GLY A 72 -4.14 15.93 1.39
CA GLY A 72 -4.62 15.54 0.07
C GLY A 72 -3.92 14.29 -0.48
N ARG A 73 -2.59 14.23 -0.33
CA ARG A 73 -1.75 13.08 -0.75
C ARG A 73 -2.02 11.84 0.10
N ASN A 74 -2.16 11.99 1.41
CA ASN A 74 -2.39 10.90 2.35
C ASN A 74 -3.85 10.41 2.38
N ASN A 75 -4.76 11.14 1.71
CA ASN A 75 -6.21 10.90 1.72
C ASN A 75 -6.77 10.98 3.15
N GLU A 76 -6.46 12.07 3.82
CA GLU A 76 -6.97 12.44 5.14
C GLU A 76 -8.09 13.47 5.00
N LYS A 77 -9.08 13.40 5.88
CA LYS A 77 -10.23 14.33 5.81
C LYS A 77 -9.81 15.70 6.32
N PHE A 78 -10.22 16.75 5.62
CA PHE A 78 -9.99 18.14 6.03
C PHE A 78 -10.76 18.57 7.30
N ASP A 79 -11.66 17.73 7.83
CA ASP A 79 -12.42 18.02 9.06
C ASP A 79 -11.49 18.11 10.30
N SER A 80 -10.36 17.39 10.28
CA SER A 80 -9.37 17.35 11.37
C SER A 80 -8.15 18.24 11.11
N HIS A 81 -8.26 19.20 10.18
CA HIS A 81 -7.16 20.10 9.86
C HIS A 81 -6.78 20.97 11.09
N PRO A 82 -5.48 21.12 11.41
CA PRO A 82 -5.05 21.92 12.56
C PRO A 82 -5.29 23.42 12.30
N LYS A 83 -6.36 23.99 12.87
CA LYS A 83 -6.70 25.41 12.70
C LYS A 83 -6.02 26.33 13.71
N HIS A 84 -5.61 25.79 14.86
CA HIS A 84 -4.97 26.57 15.92
C HIS A 84 -3.49 26.20 16.07
N PRO A 85 -2.62 27.17 16.40
CA PRO A 85 -1.18 26.92 16.55
C PRO A 85 -0.85 25.92 17.67
N GLY A 86 -1.75 25.73 18.65
CA GLY A 86 -1.59 24.72 19.71
C GLY A 86 -1.74 23.26 19.25
N ASP A 87 -2.42 23.03 18.12
CA ASP A 87 -2.69 21.69 17.58
C ASP A 87 -1.59 21.24 16.60
N LEU A 88 -0.89 22.20 15.99
CA LEU A 88 0.15 21.98 14.99
C LEU A 88 1.31 21.09 15.51
N PRO A 89 1.86 21.27 16.72
CA PRO A 89 2.90 20.38 17.24
C PRO A 89 2.45 18.92 17.36
N ALA A 90 1.19 18.70 17.77
CA ALA A 90 0.63 17.36 17.86
C ALA A 90 0.44 16.74 16.47
N TYR A 91 -0.04 17.52 15.49
CA TYR A 91 -0.12 17.11 14.09
C TYR A 91 1.25 16.68 13.54
N LEU A 92 2.27 17.53 13.67
CA LEU A 92 3.61 17.26 13.15
C LEU A 92 4.26 16.03 13.81
N LEU A 93 4.02 15.82 15.10
CA LEU A 93 4.54 14.66 15.83
C LEU A 93 3.91 13.36 15.32
N VAL A 94 2.59 13.33 15.10
CA VAL A 94 1.86 12.17 14.56
C VAL A 94 2.26 11.89 13.10
N HIS A 95 2.60 12.92 12.34
CA HIS A 95 2.98 12.80 10.93
C HIS A 95 4.46 12.52 10.69
N ASN A 96 5.24 12.31 11.75
CA ASN A 96 6.65 11.97 11.65
C ASN A 96 6.87 10.50 11.25
N ASN A 97 7.94 10.26 10.49
CA ASN A 97 8.36 8.91 10.09
C ASN A 97 8.68 8.00 11.29
N TRP A 98 9.18 8.58 12.39
CA TRP A 98 9.42 7.83 13.64
C TRP A 98 8.13 7.29 14.25
N TYR A 99 7.06 8.09 14.29
CA TYR A 99 5.75 7.65 14.77
C TYR A 99 5.22 6.49 13.92
N TYR A 100 5.33 6.61 12.59
CA TYR A 100 4.92 5.51 11.69
C TYR A 100 5.77 4.25 11.82
N GLY A 101 7.07 4.40 12.07
CA GLY A 101 7.99 3.28 12.31
C GLY A 101 7.68 2.55 13.62
N LEU A 102 7.32 3.30 14.67
CA LEU A 102 7.00 2.77 15.99
C LEU A 102 5.65 2.02 16.00
N ASP A 103 4.60 2.56 15.37
CA ASP A 103 3.28 1.90 15.20
C ASP A 103 3.43 0.60 14.39
N LEU A 104 4.29 0.62 13.36
CA LEU A 104 4.59 -0.57 12.56
C LEU A 104 5.35 -1.63 13.36
N LEU A 105 6.42 -1.24 14.06
CA LEU A 105 7.25 -2.17 14.83
C LEU A 105 6.46 -2.83 15.95
N THR A 106 5.66 -2.05 16.69
CA THR A 106 4.82 -2.56 17.79
C THR A 106 3.71 -3.47 17.28
N SER A 107 3.08 -3.12 16.16
CA SER A 107 2.10 -3.99 15.50
C SER A 107 2.71 -5.33 15.04
N LEU A 108 3.89 -5.30 14.42
CA LEU A 108 4.60 -6.51 13.99
C LEU A 108 5.03 -7.36 15.18
N LEU A 109 5.51 -6.74 16.27
CA LEU A 109 5.86 -7.42 17.52
C LEU A 109 4.65 -8.15 18.10
N LEU A 110 3.48 -7.49 18.15
CA LEU A 110 2.24 -8.07 18.68
C LEU A 110 1.79 -9.30 17.87
N LEU A 111 1.94 -9.27 16.54
CA LEU A 111 1.62 -10.41 15.67
C LEU A 111 2.64 -11.55 15.86
N ALA A 112 3.94 -11.22 15.93
CA ALA A 112 5.01 -12.20 16.11
C ALA A 112 4.94 -12.91 17.46
N LEU A 113 4.33 -12.30 18.48
CA LEU A 113 4.12 -12.89 19.79
C LEU A 113 3.29 -14.19 19.72
N ALA A 114 2.45 -14.36 18.71
CA ALA A 114 1.69 -15.60 18.49
C ALA A 114 2.58 -16.81 18.10
N LEU A 115 3.87 -16.61 17.79
CA LEU A 115 4.83 -17.71 17.59
C LEU A 115 5.37 -18.25 18.92
N VAL A 116 5.31 -17.42 19.96
CA VAL A 116 5.96 -17.61 21.28
C VAL A 116 4.95 -18.01 22.35
N GLU A 117 3.72 -17.53 22.21
CA GLU A 117 2.61 -17.84 23.11
C GLU A 117 2.05 -19.25 22.90
N ASP A 118 1.56 -19.87 23.98
CA ASP A 118 0.88 -21.15 23.87
C ASP A 118 -0.37 -21.07 22.95
N PRO A 119 -0.51 -21.97 21.96
CA PRO A 119 0.41 -23.08 21.66
C PRO A 119 1.62 -22.62 20.82
N ALA A 120 2.82 -22.74 21.41
CA ALA A 120 4.04 -22.09 20.95
C ALA A 120 4.89 -23.01 20.08
N VAL A 121 5.58 -22.42 19.09
CA VAL A 121 6.60 -23.15 18.33
C VAL A 121 7.66 -23.65 19.32
N PRO A 122 8.00 -24.97 19.35
CA PRO A 122 8.84 -25.53 20.39
C PRO A 122 10.19 -24.83 20.60
N LEU A 123 10.78 -24.32 19.50
CA LEU A 123 12.05 -23.59 19.50
C LEU A 123 11.97 -22.21 20.19
N PHE A 124 10.79 -21.60 20.25
CA PHE A 124 10.57 -20.24 20.72
C PHE A 124 9.67 -20.16 21.97
N SER A 125 9.49 -21.26 22.70
CA SER A 125 8.67 -21.28 23.91
C SER A 125 9.23 -20.34 24.99
N MET A 126 8.37 -19.48 25.52
CA MET A 126 8.71 -18.51 26.57
C MET A 126 7.78 -18.67 27.78
N PRO A 127 8.24 -18.35 28.99
CA PRO A 127 7.38 -18.44 30.17
C PRO A 127 6.25 -17.40 30.13
N VAL A 128 5.13 -17.74 30.78
CA VAL A 128 3.86 -16.97 30.69
C VAL A 128 4.02 -15.50 31.06
N TRP A 129 4.75 -15.22 32.15
CA TRP A 129 5.00 -13.85 32.60
C TRP A 129 5.79 -13.03 31.57
N ALA A 130 6.68 -13.64 30.80
CA ALA A 130 7.54 -12.94 29.86
C ALA A 130 6.76 -12.49 28.62
N HIS A 131 6.05 -13.41 27.96
CA HIS A 131 5.25 -13.04 26.79
C HIS A 131 4.08 -12.11 27.18
N GLY A 132 3.46 -12.31 28.36
CA GLY A 132 2.40 -11.42 28.86
C GLY A 132 2.89 -10.00 29.16
N SER A 133 4.12 -9.85 29.66
CA SER A 133 4.74 -8.53 29.89
C SER A 133 5.07 -7.82 28.56
N ILE A 134 5.57 -8.55 27.56
CA ILE A 134 5.83 -8.01 26.22
C ILE A 134 4.53 -7.55 25.56
N GLU A 135 3.46 -8.35 25.68
CA GLU A 135 2.13 -8.00 25.18
C GLU A 135 1.62 -6.70 25.82
N LEU A 136 1.66 -6.62 27.15
CA LEU A 136 1.21 -5.45 27.90
C LEU A 136 2.00 -4.20 27.50
N PHE A 137 3.32 -4.31 27.37
CA PHE A 137 4.18 -3.21 26.94
C PHE A 137 3.83 -2.72 25.53
N ALA A 138 3.63 -3.65 24.57
CA ALA A 138 3.22 -3.29 23.22
C ALA A 138 1.84 -2.61 23.18
N LEU A 139 0.87 -3.09 23.98
CA LEU A 139 -0.46 -2.47 24.08
C LEU A 139 -0.42 -1.09 24.71
N ILE A 140 0.43 -0.86 25.72
CA ILE A 140 0.65 0.46 26.31
C ILE A 140 1.19 1.43 25.26
N ILE A 141 2.18 1.01 24.45
CA ILE A 141 2.72 1.85 23.38
C ILE A 141 1.61 2.25 22.39
N ILE A 142 0.83 1.29 21.88
CA ILE A 142 -0.28 1.58 20.97
C ILE A 142 -1.32 2.51 21.65
N GLY A 143 -1.54 2.36 22.95
CA GLY A 143 -2.40 3.25 23.74
C GLY A 143 -1.88 4.68 23.78
N THR A 144 -0.57 4.87 24.01
CA THR A 144 0.06 6.20 24.00
C THR A 144 0.01 6.86 22.62
N GLU A 145 0.22 6.10 21.56
CA GLU A 145 0.09 6.59 20.18
C GLU A 145 -1.34 7.04 19.84
N LEU A 146 -2.33 6.32 20.36
CA LEU A 146 -3.74 6.66 20.20
C LEU A 146 -4.09 7.92 20.99
N ALA A 147 -3.53 8.10 22.18
CA ALA A 147 -3.68 9.33 22.98
C ALA A 147 -3.08 10.57 22.29
N LEU A 148 -1.95 10.42 21.59
CA LEU A 148 -1.37 11.48 20.77
C LEU A 148 -2.27 11.86 19.58
N LYS A 149 -2.83 10.86 18.89
CA LYS A 149 -3.83 11.08 17.83
C LYS A 149 -5.08 11.77 18.36
N LEU A 150 -5.54 11.39 19.54
CA LEU A 150 -6.70 11.98 20.20
C LEU A 150 -6.48 13.47 20.51
N ARG A 151 -5.27 13.85 20.94
CA ARG A 151 -4.93 15.25 21.22
C ARG A 151 -5.08 16.16 19.98
N TRP A 152 -4.74 15.65 18.80
CA TRP A 152 -4.89 16.39 17.54
C TRP A 152 -6.33 16.35 16.99
N ILE A 153 -6.95 15.17 16.91
CA ILE A 153 -8.26 14.99 16.22
C ILE A 153 -9.44 15.46 17.08
N GLY A 154 -9.31 15.40 18.41
CA GLY A 154 -10.37 15.66 19.37
C GLY A 154 -11.31 14.45 19.60
N TRP A 155 -11.96 14.45 20.77
CA TRP A 155 -12.76 13.31 21.27
C TRP A 155 -13.99 13.02 20.40
N SER A 156 -14.75 14.06 20.03
CA SER A 156 -15.99 13.92 19.24
C SER A 156 -15.72 13.30 17.86
N THR A 157 -14.71 13.80 17.16
CA THR A 157 -14.34 13.34 15.82
C THR A 157 -13.77 11.92 15.87
N MET A 158 -12.97 11.59 16.88
CA MET A 158 -12.41 10.24 17.07
C MET A 158 -13.50 9.20 17.34
N LEU A 159 -14.47 9.49 18.21
CA LEU A 159 -15.58 8.58 18.51
C LEU A 159 -16.51 8.35 17.31
N ARG A 160 -16.66 9.35 16.44
CA ARG A 160 -17.46 9.22 15.21
C ARG A 160 -16.75 8.36 14.15
N HIS A 161 -15.42 8.22 14.23
CA HIS A 161 -14.64 7.49 13.25
C HIS A 161 -14.62 5.98 13.55
N LYS A 162 -15.48 5.22 12.84
CA LYS A 162 -15.69 3.76 13.02
C LYS A 162 -14.40 2.93 13.15
N ARG A 163 -13.35 3.23 12.39
CA ARG A 163 -12.08 2.47 12.40
C ARG A 163 -11.31 2.68 13.70
N THR A 164 -11.19 3.93 14.13
CA THR A 164 -10.45 4.26 15.35
C THR A 164 -11.21 3.74 16.58
N MET A 165 -12.54 3.76 16.52
CA MET A 165 -13.38 3.12 17.53
C MET A 165 -13.17 1.62 17.63
N LEU A 166 -13.13 0.91 16.49
CA LEU A 166 -12.85 -0.52 16.50
C LEU A 166 -11.46 -0.81 17.11
N LYS A 167 -10.43 -0.02 16.74
CA LYS A 167 -9.07 -0.12 17.34
C LYS A 167 -9.08 0.12 18.86
N CYS A 168 -9.85 1.09 19.33
CA CYS A 168 -9.98 1.41 20.75
C CYS A 168 -10.65 0.26 21.52
N ILE A 169 -11.77 -0.26 21.00
CA ILE A 169 -12.49 -1.39 21.60
C ILE A 169 -11.59 -2.62 21.68
N THR A 170 -10.89 -2.96 20.58
CA THR A 170 -9.96 -4.11 20.58
C THR A 170 -8.80 -3.92 21.55
N LEU A 171 -8.26 -2.70 21.65
CA LEU A 171 -7.18 -2.39 22.58
C LEU A 171 -7.61 -2.57 24.03
N VAL A 172 -8.81 -2.11 24.40
CA VAL A 172 -9.35 -2.29 25.77
C VAL A 172 -9.55 -3.77 26.10
N ILE A 173 -10.18 -4.53 25.20
CA ILE A 173 -10.41 -5.97 25.40
C ILE A 173 -9.08 -6.70 25.59
N MET A 174 -8.11 -6.44 24.70
CA MET A 174 -6.80 -7.09 24.76
C MET A 174 -5.97 -6.67 25.98
N PHE A 175 -6.08 -5.41 26.42
CA PHE A 175 -5.38 -4.93 27.61
C PHE A 175 -5.89 -5.64 28.87
N VAL A 176 -7.22 -5.76 29.00
CA VAL A 176 -7.85 -6.51 30.11
C VAL A 176 -7.42 -7.97 30.07
N GLU A 177 -7.40 -8.59 28.89
CA GLU A 177 -6.99 -9.98 28.75
C GLU A 177 -5.51 -10.21 29.07
N ALA A 178 -4.61 -9.37 28.57
CA ALA A 178 -3.18 -9.45 28.89
C ALA A 178 -2.94 -9.31 30.40
N LEU A 179 -3.67 -8.40 31.07
CA LEU A 179 -3.61 -8.24 32.51
C LEU A 179 -4.11 -9.48 33.25
N THR A 180 -5.22 -10.08 32.82
CA THR A 180 -5.75 -11.30 33.45
C THR A 180 -4.80 -12.50 33.29
N VAL A 181 -4.15 -12.66 32.13
CA VAL A 181 -3.11 -13.69 31.91
C VAL A 181 -1.92 -13.48 32.84
N LEU A 182 -1.47 -12.24 32.99
CA LEU A 182 -0.34 -11.91 33.88
C LEU A 182 -0.67 -12.16 35.36
N VAL A 183 -1.90 -11.88 35.79
CA VAL A 183 -2.33 -12.14 37.18
C VAL A 183 -2.50 -13.65 37.43
N ARG A 184 -3.11 -14.37 36.48
CA ARG A 184 -3.44 -15.80 36.66
C ARG A 184 -2.27 -16.74 36.35
N GLN A 185 -1.19 -16.25 35.74
CA GLN A 185 -0.01 -17.02 35.32
C GLN A 185 -0.35 -18.27 34.49
N SER A 186 -1.47 -18.24 33.77
CA SER A 186 -2.00 -19.35 32.98
C SER A 186 -2.79 -18.84 31.78
N SER A 187 -2.51 -19.38 30.61
CA SER A 187 -3.25 -19.09 29.38
C SER A 187 -4.67 -19.68 29.45
N HIS A 188 -5.70 -18.89 29.13
CA HIS A 188 -7.05 -19.41 28.86
C HIS A 188 -7.24 -19.57 27.34
N PHE A 189 -8.46 -19.87 26.91
CA PHE A 189 -8.88 -19.79 25.52
C PHE A 189 -8.83 -18.33 25.03
N ARG A 190 -7.87 -17.99 24.16
CA ARG A 190 -7.54 -16.60 23.79
C ARG A 190 -7.86 -16.26 22.33
N VAL A 191 -9.13 -16.37 21.94
CA VAL A 191 -9.58 -16.07 20.56
C VAL A 191 -9.41 -14.59 20.18
N THR A 192 -9.35 -13.68 21.14
CA THR A 192 -9.16 -12.24 20.87
C THR A 192 -7.84 -11.94 20.15
N ARG A 193 -6.83 -12.83 20.27
CA ARG A 193 -5.57 -12.78 19.52
C ARG A 193 -5.80 -12.69 18.01
N ALA A 194 -6.88 -13.29 17.50
CA ALA A 194 -7.24 -13.24 16.08
C ALA A 194 -7.51 -11.81 15.58
N LEU A 195 -7.81 -10.87 16.47
CA LEU A 195 -8.06 -9.46 16.14
C LEU A 195 -6.78 -8.62 16.04
N ARG A 196 -5.61 -9.11 16.50
CA ARG A 196 -4.31 -8.41 16.45
C ARG A 196 -3.94 -7.80 15.09
N PRO A 197 -4.22 -8.44 13.93
CA PRO A 197 -3.93 -7.86 12.62
C PRO A 197 -4.59 -6.50 12.36
N ILE A 198 -5.62 -6.11 13.12
CA ILE A 198 -6.24 -4.79 13.01
C ILE A 198 -5.23 -3.66 13.27
N PHE A 199 -4.29 -3.85 14.20
CA PHE A 199 -3.26 -2.85 14.51
C PHE A 199 -2.33 -2.67 13.32
N LEU A 200 -1.89 -3.77 12.70
CA LEU A 200 -1.06 -3.75 11.50
C LEU A 200 -1.76 -3.06 10.32
N VAL A 201 -3.04 -3.37 10.07
CA VAL A 201 -3.83 -2.81 8.97
C VAL A 201 -4.12 -1.32 9.17
N ASP A 202 -4.15 -0.82 10.40
CA ASP A 202 -4.36 0.61 10.67
C ASP A 202 -3.11 1.48 10.42
N THR A 203 -1.91 0.89 10.42
CA THR A 203 -0.64 1.60 10.17
C THR A 203 -0.62 2.32 8.80
N LYS A 204 0.22 3.35 8.68
CA LYS A 204 0.38 4.11 7.42
C LYS A 204 0.97 3.24 6.29
N CYS A 205 1.98 2.43 6.59
CA CYS A 205 2.68 1.58 5.62
C CYS A 205 1.74 0.59 4.92
N PHE A 206 0.80 0.00 5.66
CA PHE A 206 -0.20 -0.93 5.14
C PHE A 206 -1.49 -0.25 4.64
N GLY A 207 -1.43 1.04 4.31
CA GLY A 207 -2.55 1.76 3.71
C GLY A 207 -3.09 1.12 2.42
N GLY A 208 -2.23 0.48 1.63
CA GLY A 208 -2.62 -0.32 0.45
C GLY A 208 -3.50 -1.52 0.81
N VAL A 209 -3.04 -2.33 1.77
CA VAL A 209 -3.75 -3.50 2.33
C VAL A 209 -5.10 -3.09 2.90
N ARG A 210 -5.14 -2.03 3.71
CA ARG A 210 -6.38 -1.48 4.28
C ARG A 210 -7.39 -1.09 3.21
N ARG A 211 -6.92 -0.44 2.14
CA ARG A 211 -7.79 -0.06 1.02
C ARG A 211 -8.32 -1.31 0.30
N PHE A 212 -7.51 -2.36 0.18
CA PHE A 212 -7.91 -3.62 -0.45
C PHE A 212 -8.95 -4.40 0.39
N ILE A 213 -8.74 -4.53 1.71
CA ILE A 213 -9.71 -5.14 2.64
C ILE A 213 -11.05 -4.41 2.58
N ARG A 214 -11.03 -3.07 2.59
CA ARG A 214 -12.26 -2.28 2.42
C ARG A 214 -12.95 -2.58 1.10
N GLN A 215 -12.20 -2.73 0.01
CA GLN A 215 -12.78 -3.08 -1.29
C GLN A 215 -13.45 -4.45 -1.25
N ILE A 216 -12.81 -5.47 -0.68
CA ILE A 216 -13.39 -6.81 -0.50
C ILE A 216 -14.72 -6.72 0.27
N LEU A 217 -14.74 -6.00 1.39
CA LEU A 217 -15.95 -5.85 2.21
C LEU A 217 -17.05 -5.07 1.51
N LEU A 218 -16.69 -4.07 0.68
CA LEU A 218 -17.67 -3.30 -0.12
C LEU A 218 -18.26 -4.13 -1.26
N THR A 219 -17.50 -5.09 -1.82
CA THR A 219 -17.98 -5.99 -2.87
C THR A 219 -18.74 -7.20 -2.32
N LEU A 220 -18.74 -7.42 -1.01
CA LEU A 220 -19.36 -8.59 -0.39
C LEU A 220 -20.89 -8.70 -0.57
N PRO A 221 -21.70 -7.61 -0.51
CA PRO A 221 -23.16 -7.73 -0.62
C PRO A 221 -23.66 -8.45 -1.89
N PRO A 222 -23.28 -8.05 -3.13
CA PRO A 222 -23.74 -8.78 -4.33
C PRO A 222 -23.20 -10.21 -4.40
N ILE A 223 -22.08 -10.51 -3.74
CA ILE A 223 -21.52 -11.87 -3.68
C ILE A 223 -22.35 -12.75 -2.75
N LEU A 224 -22.82 -12.20 -1.62
CA LEU A 224 -23.68 -12.92 -0.68
C LEU A 224 -25.03 -13.29 -1.32
N ASP A 225 -25.59 -12.44 -2.17
CA ASP A 225 -26.82 -12.74 -2.92
C ASP A 225 -26.63 -13.96 -3.84
N MET A 226 -25.51 -14.02 -4.57
CA MET A 226 -25.16 -15.15 -5.44
C MET A 226 -24.82 -16.42 -4.64
N LEU A 227 -24.15 -16.27 -3.49
CA LEU A 227 -23.88 -17.38 -2.58
C LEU A 227 -25.19 -17.96 -2.02
N GLY A 228 -26.18 -17.11 -1.73
CA GLY A 228 -27.52 -17.55 -1.35
C GLY A 228 -28.18 -18.41 -2.43
N LEU A 229 -28.11 -17.98 -3.69
CA LEU A 229 -28.60 -18.76 -4.83
C LEU A 229 -27.86 -20.11 -4.97
N LEU A 230 -26.54 -20.12 -4.82
CA LEU A 230 -25.73 -21.33 -4.87
C LEU A 230 -26.14 -22.33 -3.77
N LEU A 231 -26.22 -21.86 -2.52
CA LEU A 231 -26.61 -22.70 -1.38
C LEU A 231 -28.03 -23.24 -1.57
N PHE A 232 -28.96 -22.45 -2.11
CA PHE A 232 -30.31 -22.91 -2.44
C PHE A 232 -30.28 -24.11 -3.40
N PHE A 233 -29.56 -24.03 -4.51
CA PHE A 233 -29.48 -25.17 -5.44
C PHE A 233 -28.74 -26.38 -4.84
N ILE A 234 -27.72 -26.17 -4.01
CA ILE A 234 -27.06 -27.27 -3.29
C ILE A 234 -28.06 -27.98 -2.40
N THR A 235 -28.92 -27.26 -1.68
CA THR A 235 -29.96 -27.88 -0.83
C THR A 235 -30.98 -28.66 -1.66
N LEU A 236 -31.37 -28.17 -2.84
CA LEU A 236 -32.26 -28.89 -3.75
C LEU A 236 -31.66 -30.23 -4.21
N TYR A 237 -30.40 -30.21 -4.65
CA TYR A 237 -29.67 -31.42 -5.04
C TYR A 237 -29.39 -32.34 -3.85
N THR A 238 -29.24 -31.80 -2.64
CA THR A 238 -29.08 -32.58 -1.40
C THR A 238 -30.31 -33.43 -1.12
N VAL A 239 -31.50 -32.82 -1.18
CA VAL A 239 -32.76 -33.54 -0.97
C VAL A 239 -32.95 -34.61 -2.04
N MET A 240 -32.70 -34.26 -3.32
CA MET A 240 -32.78 -35.22 -4.42
C MET A 240 -31.78 -36.38 -4.25
N GLY A 241 -30.52 -36.08 -3.94
CA GLY A 241 -29.47 -37.08 -3.75
C GLY A 241 -29.75 -38.02 -2.57
N TYR A 242 -30.27 -37.50 -1.46
CA TYR A 242 -30.67 -38.30 -0.31
C TYR A 242 -31.73 -39.34 -0.68
N TYR A 243 -32.82 -38.93 -1.34
CA TYR A 243 -33.89 -39.85 -1.74
C TYR A 243 -33.46 -40.85 -2.82
N MET A 244 -32.53 -40.46 -3.70
CA MET A 244 -32.06 -41.34 -4.77
C MET A 244 -30.99 -42.35 -4.32
N PHE A 245 -30.14 -42.00 -3.35
CA PHE A 245 -28.90 -42.73 -3.09
C PHE A 245 -28.69 -43.21 -1.65
N SER A 246 -29.56 -42.86 -0.69
CA SER A 246 -29.39 -43.19 0.73
C SER A 246 -29.13 -44.68 1.00
N ASP A 247 -29.83 -45.58 0.30
CA ASP A 247 -29.68 -47.02 0.49
C ASP A 247 -28.43 -47.63 -0.17
N MET A 248 -27.87 -46.96 -1.19
CA MET A 248 -26.81 -47.54 -2.03
C MET A 248 -25.45 -46.87 -1.87
N ASN A 249 -25.40 -45.65 -1.34
CA ASN A 249 -24.18 -44.86 -1.24
C ASN A 249 -24.06 -44.24 0.15
N ARG A 250 -23.02 -44.64 0.90
CA ARG A 250 -22.74 -44.16 2.27
C ARG A 250 -22.62 -42.63 2.35
N ASN A 251 -22.18 -41.99 1.27
CA ASN A 251 -22.04 -40.53 1.21
C ASN A 251 -23.39 -39.79 1.25
N PHE A 252 -24.50 -40.49 0.99
CA PHE A 252 -25.86 -39.95 0.98
C PHE A 252 -26.76 -40.55 2.08
N TYR A 253 -26.17 -41.22 3.08
CA TYR A 253 -26.93 -41.94 4.11
C TYR A 253 -27.79 -41.01 4.98
N THR A 254 -27.28 -39.81 5.30
CA THR A 254 -28.04 -38.76 5.99
C THR A 254 -28.16 -37.52 5.12
N LEU A 255 -29.14 -36.67 5.44
CA LEU A 255 -29.29 -35.37 4.76
C LEU A 255 -28.05 -34.47 4.99
N GLN A 256 -27.43 -34.56 6.17
CA GLN A 256 -26.20 -33.83 6.47
C GLN A 256 -25.01 -34.35 5.65
N ASP A 257 -24.84 -35.67 5.56
CA ASP A 257 -23.74 -36.26 4.78
C ASP A 257 -23.92 -36.03 3.28
N SER A 258 -25.18 -36.04 2.81
CA SER A 258 -25.54 -35.65 1.44
C SER A 258 -25.15 -34.21 1.16
N PHE A 259 -25.46 -33.29 2.08
CA PHE A 259 -25.12 -31.86 1.95
C PHE A 259 -23.60 -31.67 1.90
N VAL A 260 -22.88 -32.28 2.85
CA VAL A 260 -21.41 -32.20 2.93
C VAL A 260 -20.77 -32.79 1.67
N SER A 261 -21.24 -33.95 1.22
CA SER A 261 -20.69 -34.62 0.03
C SER A 261 -20.89 -33.81 -1.23
N LEU A 262 -22.05 -33.16 -1.39
CA LEU A 262 -22.31 -32.26 -2.51
C LEU A 262 -21.55 -30.94 -2.37
N PHE A 263 -21.40 -30.39 -1.17
CA PHE A 263 -20.57 -29.21 -0.93
C PHE A 263 -19.10 -29.46 -1.30
N VAL A 264 -18.57 -30.66 -1.02
CA VAL A 264 -17.22 -31.05 -1.48
C VAL A 264 -17.20 -31.29 -2.99
N LEU A 265 -18.27 -31.83 -3.57
CA LEU A 265 -18.39 -32.03 -5.02
C LEU A 265 -18.44 -30.71 -5.79
N LEU A 266 -18.98 -29.63 -5.22
CA LEU A 266 -18.91 -28.28 -5.78
C LEU A 266 -17.46 -27.89 -6.11
N THR A 267 -16.51 -28.30 -5.25
CA THR A 267 -15.09 -28.02 -5.41
C THR A 267 -14.37 -29.07 -6.25
N THR A 268 -15.07 -30.08 -6.75
CA THR A 268 -14.55 -31.25 -7.48
C THR A 268 -13.51 -32.08 -6.74
N ALA A 269 -13.35 -31.91 -5.42
CA ALA A 269 -12.27 -32.54 -4.67
C ALA A 269 -12.49 -34.05 -4.44
N ASN A 270 -13.73 -34.52 -4.49
CA ASN A 270 -14.12 -35.92 -4.28
C ASN A 270 -14.72 -36.59 -5.53
N PHE A 271 -14.53 -35.99 -6.71
CA PHE A 271 -14.90 -36.61 -7.99
C PHE A 271 -13.69 -37.34 -8.58
N PRO A 272 -13.80 -38.62 -9.00
CA PRO A 272 -15.03 -39.38 -9.27
C PRO A 272 -15.60 -40.18 -8.07
N ASP A 273 -14.90 -40.26 -6.94
CA ASP A 273 -15.16 -41.21 -5.85
C ASP A 273 -16.59 -41.14 -5.28
N VAL A 274 -17.17 -39.95 -5.15
CA VAL A 274 -18.54 -39.77 -4.63
C VAL A 274 -19.62 -40.44 -5.51
N MET A 275 -19.37 -40.54 -6.81
CA MET A 275 -20.29 -41.09 -7.81
C MET A 275 -20.15 -42.62 -7.95
N MET A 276 -18.96 -43.17 -7.75
CA MET A 276 -18.62 -44.56 -8.10
C MET A 276 -19.55 -45.62 -7.48
N PRO A 277 -19.96 -45.55 -6.19
CA PRO A 277 -20.89 -46.52 -5.62
C PRO A 277 -22.24 -46.55 -6.35
N SER A 278 -22.83 -45.39 -6.63
CA SER A 278 -24.08 -45.29 -7.40
C SER A 278 -23.86 -45.73 -8.85
N TYR A 279 -22.77 -45.31 -9.49
CA TYR A 279 -22.46 -45.65 -10.88
C TYR A 279 -22.29 -47.16 -11.11
N SER A 280 -21.73 -47.87 -10.12
CA SER A 280 -21.59 -49.33 -10.17
C SER A 280 -22.93 -50.07 -10.22
N LYS A 281 -24.01 -49.48 -9.66
CA LYS A 281 -25.36 -50.04 -9.69
C LYS A 281 -26.06 -49.78 -11.02
N SER A 282 -25.97 -48.55 -11.52
CA SER A 282 -26.51 -48.17 -12.82
C SER A 282 -25.74 -47.00 -13.40
N LYS A 283 -25.34 -47.14 -14.68
CA LYS A 283 -24.64 -46.08 -15.41
C LYS A 283 -25.49 -44.80 -15.52
N TRP A 284 -26.82 -44.91 -15.49
CA TRP A 284 -27.75 -43.78 -15.58
C TRP A 284 -27.65 -42.81 -14.39
N TYR A 285 -27.18 -43.26 -13.22
CA TYR A 285 -26.99 -42.38 -12.08
C TYR A 285 -25.88 -41.33 -12.30
N SER A 286 -25.01 -41.52 -13.30
CA SER A 286 -24.05 -40.48 -13.72
C SER A 286 -24.74 -39.18 -14.14
N ILE A 287 -25.97 -39.23 -14.67
CA ILE A 287 -26.73 -38.03 -15.09
C ILE A 287 -26.93 -37.07 -13.93
N PHE A 288 -27.19 -37.58 -12.71
CA PHE A 288 -27.32 -36.74 -11.52
C PHE A 288 -26.05 -35.91 -11.28
N PHE A 289 -24.90 -36.58 -11.17
CA PHE A 289 -23.62 -35.93 -10.87
C PHE A 289 -23.15 -35.01 -12.02
N VAL A 290 -23.36 -35.42 -13.27
CA VAL A 290 -23.06 -34.58 -14.43
C VAL A 290 -23.96 -33.34 -14.46
N SER A 291 -25.27 -33.48 -14.20
CA SER A 291 -26.19 -32.33 -14.13
C SER A 291 -25.81 -31.37 -12.99
N TYR A 292 -25.39 -31.91 -11.84
CA TYR A 292 -24.92 -31.13 -10.71
C TYR A 292 -23.67 -30.33 -11.07
N LEU A 293 -22.65 -30.97 -11.66
CA LEU A 293 -21.42 -30.27 -12.07
C LEU A 293 -21.68 -29.25 -13.17
N CYS A 294 -22.50 -29.57 -14.17
CA CYS A 294 -22.86 -28.60 -15.21
C CYS A 294 -23.54 -27.36 -14.62
N THR A 295 -24.50 -27.54 -13.72
CA THR A 295 -25.26 -26.43 -13.15
C THR A 295 -24.46 -25.68 -12.08
N MET A 296 -23.86 -26.37 -11.12
CA MET A 296 -23.20 -25.74 -9.98
C MET A 296 -21.79 -25.25 -10.31
N LEU A 297 -20.95 -26.09 -10.93
CA LEU A 297 -19.57 -25.74 -11.22
C LEU A 297 -19.46 -24.85 -12.46
N TYR A 298 -20.04 -25.25 -13.60
CA TYR A 298 -19.81 -24.49 -14.84
C TYR A 298 -20.70 -23.27 -14.98
N VAL A 299 -21.94 -23.29 -14.48
CA VAL A 299 -22.83 -22.13 -14.54
C VAL A 299 -22.69 -21.27 -13.29
N MET A 300 -23.03 -21.78 -12.09
CA MET A 300 -23.13 -20.95 -10.89
C MET A 300 -21.77 -20.39 -10.41
N MET A 301 -20.72 -21.21 -10.32
CA MET A 301 -19.40 -20.73 -9.86
C MET A 301 -18.76 -19.72 -10.83
N ASN A 302 -18.90 -19.92 -12.13
CA ASN A 302 -18.41 -18.96 -13.13
C ASN A 302 -19.23 -17.67 -13.16
N LEU A 303 -20.55 -17.76 -12.95
CA LEU A 303 -21.42 -16.60 -12.82
C LEU A 303 -21.04 -15.78 -11.57
N MET A 304 -20.76 -16.44 -10.44
CA MET A 304 -20.25 -15.79 -9.24
C MET A 304 -18.93 -15.06 -9.51
N LEU A 305 -17.97 -15.69 -10.20
CA LEU A 305 -16.72 -15.03 -10.60
C LEU A 305 -16.97 -13.78 -11.46
N ALA A 306 -17.94 -13.83 -12.37
CA ALA A 306 -18.31 -12.68 -13.20
C ALA A 306 -18.90 -11.53 -12.37
N VAL A 307 -19.82 -11.81 -11.44
CA VAL A 307 -20.40 -10.81 -10.53
C VAL A 307 -19.33 -10.17 -9.66
N VAL A 308 -18.43 -10.98 -9.08
CA VAL A 308 -17.28 -10.50 -8.31
C VAL A 308 -16.44 -9.53 -9.14
N ASN A 309 -16.10 -9.91 -10.38
CA ASN A 309 -15.26 -9.09 -11.26
C ASN A 309 -15.92 -7.74 -11.60
N VAL A 310 -17.23 -7.72 -11.91
CA VAL A 310 -17.97 -6.48 -12.21
C VAL A 310 -18.03 -5.58 -10.98
N ALA A 311 -18.40 -6.13 -9.81
CA ALA A 311 -18.48 -5.37 -8.57
C ALA A 311 -17.11 -4.81 -8.16
N PHE A 312 -16.04 -5.59 -8.32
CA PHE A 312 -14.68 -5.17 -7.99
C PHE A 312 -14.19 -4.05 -8.90
N THR A 313 -14.33 -4.17 -10.22
CA THR A 313 -13.90 -3.13 -11.17
C THR A 313 -14.66 -1.82 -10.94
N ALA A 314 -15.97 -1.89 -10.68
CA ALA A 314 -16.77 -0.71 -10.33
C ALA A 314 -16.26 -0.03 -9.05
N ALA A 315 -15.99 -0.82 -8.00
CA ALA A 315 -15.45 -0.31 -6.74
C ALA A 315 -14.03 0.29 -6.89
N GLU A 316 -13.19 -0.25 -7.77
CA GLU A 316 -11.87 0.33 -8.07
C GLU A 316 -11.97 1.67 -8.80
N ARG A 317 -12.87 1.78 -9.80
CA ARG A 317 -13.14 3.02 -10.51
C ARG A 317 -13.63 4.12 -9.56
N ASP A 318 -14.64 3.83 -8.74
CA ASP A 318 -15.22 4.81 -7.81
C ASP A 318 -14.22 5.28 -6.76
N LYS A 319 -13.33 4.38 -6.32
CA LYS A 319 -12.22 4.72 -5.43
C LYS A 319 -11.22 5.65 -6.10
N PHE A 320 -10.86 5.39 -7.36
CA PHE A 320 -9.96 6.27 -8.12
C PHE A 320 -10.58 7.66 -8.30
N LYS A 321 -11.87 7.74 -8.69
CA LYS A 321 -12.63 9.01 -8.76
C LYS A 321 -12.56 9.80 -7.46
N LYS A 322 -12.87 9.15 -6.32
CA LYS A 322 -12.84 9.80 -4.99
C LYS A 322 -11.43 10.29 -4.61
N LEU A 323 -10.39 9.49 -4.83
CA LEU A 323 -9.00 9.87 -4.55
C LEU A 323 -8.53 11.04 -5.41
N PHE A 324 -8.91 11.04 -6.69
CA PHE A 324 -8.58 12.10 -7.63
C PHE A 324 -9.24 13.44 -7.21
N LEU A 325 -10.55 13.42 -6.95
CA LEU A 325 -11.29 14.61 -6.51
C LEU A 325 -10.80 15.13 -5.14
N HIS A 326 -10.42 14.23 -4.23
CA HIS A 326 -9.86 14.61 -2.93
C HIS A 326 -8.54 15.38 -3.05
N LYS A 327 -7.62 14.91 -3.89
CA LYS A 327 -6.36 15.63 -4.20
C LYS A 327 -6.66 17.00 -4.81
N ARG A 328 -7.59 17.07 -5.76
CA ARG A 328 -7.99 18.34 -6.38
C ARG A 328 -8.51 19.34 -5.34
N LYS A 329 -9.35 18.89 -4.42
CA LYS A 329 -9.89 19.74 -3.34
C LYS A 329 -8.79 20.26 -2.40
N ALA A 330 -7.82 19.43 -2.03
CA ALA A 330 -6.64 19.86 -1.28
C ALA A 330 -5.86 20.97 -2.01
N SER A 331 -5.60 20.80 -3.30
CA SER A 331 -4.93 21.82 -4.11
C SER A 331 -5.73 23.12 -4.19
N GLN A 332 -7.05 23.07 -4.26
CA GLN A 332 -7.90 24.27 -4.24
C GLN A 332 -7.82 25.00 -2.89
N HIS A 333 -7.83 24.27 -1.76
CA HIS A 333 -7.65 24.87 -0.43
C HIS A 333 -6.27 25.52 -0.30
N ALA A 334 -5.20 24.81 -0.65
CA ALA A 334 -3.85 25.34 -0.64
C ALA A 334 -3.72 26.60 -1.53
N PHE A 335 -4.28 26.59 -2.74
CA PHE A 335 -4.25 27.75 -3.64
C PHE A 335 -4.92 28.98 -3.02
N LYS A 336 -6.08 28.81 -2.38
CA LYS A 336 -6.81 29.92 -1.73
C LYS A 336 -6.02 30.57 -0.59
N LEU A 337 -5.20 29.81 0.14
CA LEU A 337 -4.34 30.33 1.21
C LEU A 337 -3.12 31.09 0.71
N LEU A 338 -2.62 30.74 -0.48
CA LEU A 338 -1.38 31.27 -1.04
C LEU A 338 -1.58 32.54 -1.87
N VAL A 339 -2.83 32.94 -2.08
CA VAL A 339 -3.19 34.04 -2.95
C VAL A 339 -3.69 35.23 -2.15
N SER A 340 -3.27 36.43 -2.54
CA SER A 340 -3.70 37.68 -1.90
C SER A 340 -5.17 37.99 -2.21
N LYS A 341 -5.89 38.64 -1.28
CA LYS A 341 -7.26 39.13 -1.49
C LYS A 341 -7.41 40.04 -2.71
N GLN A 342 -6.34 40.73 -3.12
CA GLN A 342 -6.34 41.65 -4.26
C GLN A 342 -6.30 40.95 -5.62
N ASN A 343 -5.78 39.71 -5.69
CA ASN A 343 -5.61 38.96 -6.94
C ASN A 343 -5.96 37.48 -6.75
N PRO A 344 -7.24 37.10 -6.56
CA PRO A 344 -7.66 35.76 -6.12
C PRO A 344 -7.28 34.60 -7.05
N ASP A 345 -6.95 34.88 -8.31
CA ASP A 345 -6.67 33.86 -9.33
C ASP A 345 -5.21 33.77 -9.77
N LYS A 346 -4.28 34.52 -9.13
CA LYS A 346 -2.87 34.59 -9.56
C LYS A 346 -1.92 34.35 -8.41
N MET A 347 -1.06 33.33 -8.55
CA MET A 347 0.05 33.03 -7.63
C MET A 347 1.40 33.39 -8.28
N ARG A 348 2.23 34.18 -7.59
CA ARG A 348 3.59 34.53 -7.99
C ARG A 348 4.61 33.49 -7.55
N PHE A 349 5.82 33.56 -8.11
CA PHE A 349 6.92 32.66 -7.79
C PHE A 349 7.32 32.67 -6.29
N ARG A 350 7.36 33.84 -5.64
CA ARG A 350 7.70 33.96 -4.20
C ARG A 350 6.78 33.10 -3.31
N GLN A 351 5.48 33.07 -3.61
CA GLN A 351 4.51 32.27 -2.85
C GLN A 351 4.69 30.77 -3.11
N PHE A 352 4.99 30.40 -4.37
CA PHE A 352 5.28 29.02 -4.74
C PHE A 352 6.58 28.51 -4.11
N GLU A 353 7.63 29.31 -4.07
CA GLU A 353 8.88 28.99 -3.38
C GLU A 353 8.66 28.77 -1.87
N GLY A 354 7.91 29.68 -1.23
CA GLY A 354 7.55 29.58 0.18
C GLY A 354 6.80 28.28 0.51
N LEU A 355 5.81 27.91 -0.30
CA LEU A 355 5.11 26.63 -0.20
C LEU A 355 6.08 25.43 -0.32
N MET A 356 6.94 25.46 -1.34
CA MET A 356 7.82 24.34 -1.67
C MET A 356 8.89 24.10 -0.60
N ARG A 357 9.27 25.13 0.15
CA ARG A 357 10.18 25.02 1.31
C ARG A 357 9.64 24.09 2.39
N TYR A 358 8.33 24.12 2.65
CA TYR A 358 7.67 23.26 3.63
C TYR A 358 7.21 21.93 3.03
N TYR A 359 6.56 21.96 1.86
CA TYR A 359 5.96 20.77 1.26
C TYR A 359 7.00 19.79 0.67
N ALA A 360 8.12 20.29 0.14
CA ALA A 360 9.15 19.47 -0.49
C ALA A 360 10.58 19.99 -0.22
N PRO A 361 11.06 19.95 1.03
CA PRO A 361 12.35 20.54 1.44
C PRO A 361 13.56 19.89 0.77
N ASN A 362 13.42 18.67 0.25
CA ASN A 362 14.50 17.93 -0.42
C ASN A 362 14.74 18.37 -1.87
N LYS A 363 13.89 19.24 -2.44
CA LYS A 363 14.02 19.72 -3.82
C LYS A 363 14.96 20.92 -3.86
N SER A 364 15.84 20.97 -4.85
CA SER A 364 16.73 22.12 -5.03
C SER A 364 15.95 23.32 -5.58
N LEU A 365 16.42 24.55 -5.33
CA LEU A 365 15.80 25.77 -5.85
C LEU A 365 15.64 25.74 -7.37
N ARG A 366 16.64 25.20 -8.10
CA ARG A 366 16.57 24.97 -9.55
C ARG A 366 15.39 24.09 -9.93
N ASP A 367 15.18 23.00 -9.20
CA ASP A 367 14.08 22.08 -9.48
C ASP A 367 12.73 22.77 -9.19
N VAL A 368 12.64 23.62 -8.15
CA VAL A 368 11.45 24.41 -7.84
C VAL A 368 11.12 25.39 -8.98
N VAL A 369 12.11 26.08 -9.53
CA VAL A 369 11.93 26.94 -10.72
C VAL A 369 11.42 26.12 -11.91
N LEU A 370 12.05 24.98 -12.20
CA LEU A 370 11.64 24.11 -13.30
C LEU A 370 10.19 23.62 -13.14
N MET A 371 9.80 23.30 -11.90
CA MET A 371 8.42 22.95 -11.58
C MET A 371 7.46 24.11 -11.82
N PHE A 372 7.82 25.33 -11.41
CA PHE A 372 7.01 26.53 -11.64
C PHE A 372 6.83 26.80 -13.14
N GLN A 373 7.92 26.75 -13.91
CA GLN A 373 7.89 26.95 -15.36
C GLN A 373 7.07 25.87 -16.07
N HIS A 374 7.16 24.63 -15.61
CA HIS A 374 6.36 23.53 -16.14
C HIS A 374 4.86 23.70 -15.86
N LEU A 375 4.49 24.21 -14.68
CA LEU A 375 3.09 24.49 -14.33
C LEU A 375 2.53 25.69 -15.11
N ASN A 376 3.35 26.70 -15.40
CA ASN A 376 3.00 27.91 -16.15
C ASN A 376 2.87 27.62 -17.66
N ALA A 377 1.93 26.76 -18.04
CA ALA A 377 1.66 26.43 -19.44
C ALA A 377 1.17 27.65 -20.24
N SER A 378 0.55 28.64 -19.58
CA SER A 378 0.11 29.90 -20.19
C SER A 378 1.24 30.87 -20.55
N GLY A 379 2.45 30.70 -19.97
CA GLY A 379 3.58 31.61 -20.18
C GLY A 379 3.38 33.01 -19.57
N SER A 380 2.46 33.17 -18.62
CA SER A 380 2.07 34.48 -18.07
C SER A 380 2.98 35.00 -16.96
N GLY A 381 3.85 34.14 -16.40
CA GLY A 381 4.75 34.46 -15.29
C GLY A 381 4.07 34.32 -13.91
N VAL A 382 2.79 33.96 -13.88
CA VAL A 382 2.00 33.66 -12.68
C VAL A 382 1.23 32.36 -12.87
N LEU A 383 0.89 31.66 -11.78
CA LEU A 383 0.10 30.43 -11.84
C LEU A 383 -1.38 30.72 -11.58
N SER A 384 -2.22 30.21 -12.48
CA SER A 384 -3.67 30.13 -12.28
C SER A 384 -4.07 28.97 -11.38
N SER A 385 -5.32 28.99 -10.88
CA SER A 385 -5.85 27.88 -10.07
C SER A 385 -5.82 26.57 -10.83
N GLU A 386 -6.20 26.55 -12.12
CA GLU A 386 -6.24 25.33 -12.93
C GLU A 386 -4.86 24.74 -13.22
N GLU A 387 -3.87 25.60 -13.48
CA GLU A 387 -2.46 25.18 -13.63
C GLU A 387 -1.92 24.58 -12.32
N PHE A 388 -2.21 25.21 -11.18
CA PHE A 388 -1.75 24.74 -9.87
C PHE A 388 -2.30 23.35 -9.49
N LEU A 389 -3.45 22.93 -10.01
CA LEU A 389 -4.00 21.60 -9.73
C LEU A 389 -3.10 20.45 -10.20
N ASN A 390 -2.21 20.70 -11.16
CA ASN A 390 -1.26 19.72 -11.65
C ASN A 390 -0.01 19.58 -10.76
N ILE A 391 0.06 20.30 -9.62
CA ILE A 391 1.20 20.27 -8.69
C ILE A 391 1.63 18.85 -8.32
N TYR A 392 0.67 17.96 -8.04
CA TYR A 392 0.96 16.57 -7.65
C TYR A 392 1.72 15.77 -8.73
N ASP A 393 1.55 16.11 -10.00
CA ASP A 393 2.28 15.45 -11.09
C ASP A 393 3.68 16.04 -11.23
N THR A 394 3.76 17.36 -11.15
CA THR A 394 5.01 18.11 -11.32
C THR A 394 6.02 17.78 -10.23
N ILE A 395 5.58 17.53 -8.99
CA ILE A 395 6.44 17.08 -7.88
C ILE A 395 7.13 15.74 -8.18
N MET A 396 6.46 14.87 -8.94
CA MET A 396 6.98 13.55 -9.29
C MET A 396 8.08 13.60 -10.35
N LEU A 397 8.25 14.75 -11.02
CA LEU A 397 9.31 14.94 -11.99
C LEU A 397 10.67 15.05 -11.29
N GLN A 398 11.63 14.33 -11.84
CA GLN A 398 13.05 14.43 -11.51
C GLN A 398 13.74 15.10 -12.68
N TRP A 399 14.28 16.29 -12.43
CA TRP A 399 14.91 17.12 -13.44
C TRP A 399 16.37 16.75 -13.60
N GLU A 400 16.74 16.40 -14.82
CA GLU A 400 18.12 16.24 -15.22
C GLU A 400 18.44 17.23 -16.35
N PRO A 401 19.57 17.97 -16.28
CA PRO A 401 20.02 18.77 -17.41
C PRO A 401 20.24 17.87 -18.62
N GLN A 402 19.83 18.33 -19.81
CA GLN A 402 20.06 17.62 -21.06
C GLN A 402 21.55 17.72 -21.44
N TYR A 403 22.44 17.04 -20.71
CA TYR A 403 23.84 16.92 -21.12
C TYR A 403 23.93 16.00 -22.34
N SER A 404 24.28 16.58 -23.47
CA SER A 404 24.53 15.91 -24.74
C SER A 404 25.71 14.93 -24.62
N THR A 405 25.43 13.64 -24.47
CA THR A 405 26.24 12.53 -25.01
C THR A 405 27.75 12.44 -24.68
N VAL A 406 28.32 13.24 -23.77
CA VAL A 406 29.75 13.15 -23.44
C VAL A 406 29.98 11.91 -22.56
N PRO A 407 30.82 10.95 -22.98
CA PRO A 407 31.10 9.77 -22.17
C PRO A 407 31.80 10.12 -20.85
N TRP A 408 31.41 9.45 -19.76
CA TRP A 408 31.92 9.74 -18.40
C TRP A 408 33.45 9.66 -18.27
N TYR A 409 34.09 8.83 -19.10
CA TYR A 409 35.52 8.59 -19.07
C TYR A 409 36.36 9.70 -19.72
N HIS A 410 35.76 10.73 -20.32
CA HIS A 410 36.49 11.86 -20.91
C HIS A 410 37.17 12.76 -19.85
N SER A 411 36.68 12.73 -18.61
CA SER A 411 37.29 13.43 -17.47
C SER A 411 38.35 12.58 -16.73
N SER A 412 38.56 11.33 -17.15
CA SER A 412 39.41 10.38 -16.43
C SER A 412 40.83 10.32 -16.98
N SER A 413 41.72 9.59 -16.29
CA SER A 413 43.10 9.41 -16.70
C SER A 413 43.21 8.74 -18.09
N ARG A 414 44.21 9.13 -18.87
CA ARG A 414 44.46 8.58 -20.22
C ARG A 414 44.44 7.04 -20.33
N PRO A 415 45.05 6.24 -19.43
CA PRO A 415 44.99 4.78 -19.54
C PRO A 415 43.56 4.25 -19.33
N LEU A 416 42.81 4.83 -18.40
CA LEU A 416 41.43 4.44 -18.14
C LEU A 416 40.53 4.84 -19.32
N GLN A 417 40.80 5.97 -19.97
CA GLN A 417 40.10 6.43 -21.16
C GLN A 417 40.24 5.42 -22.31
N ILE A 418 41.46 4.91 -22.56
CA ILE A 418 41.70 3.87 -23.58
C ILE A 418 40.90 2.60 -23.25
N LEU A 419 40.95 2.13 -22.01
CA LEU A 419 40.17 0.96 -21.58
C LEU A 419 38.66 1.16 -21.76
N CYS A 420 38.13 2.32 -21.37
CA CYS A 420 36.70 2.60 -21.46
C CYS A 420 36.23 2.78 -22.91
N THR A 421 37.05 3.39 -23.77
CA THR A 421 36.76 3.47 -25.22
C THR A 421 36.74 2.09 -25.86
N GLY A 422 37.68 1.20 -25.49
CA GLY A 422 37.69 -0.20 -25.94
C GLY A 422 36.48 -0.98 -25.44
N ALA A 423 36.12 -0.85 -24.16
CA ALA A 423 34.92 -1.48 -23.58
C ALA A 423 33.63 -0.99 -24.27
N HIS A 424 33.54 0.32 -24.54
CA HIS A 424 32.40 0.90 -25.26
C HIS A 424 32.31 0.41 -26.71
N ALA A 425 33.45 0.25 -27.39
CA ALA A 425 33.51 -0.35 -28.73
C ALA A 425 33.06 -1.82 -28.71
N ALA A 426 33.46 -2.60 -27.70
CA ALA A 426 33.03 -3.98 -27.53
C ALA A 426 31.51 -4.12 -27.31
N ILE A 427 30.90 -3.25 -26.49
CA ILE A 427 29.44 -3.26 -26.24
C ILE A 427 28.65 -2.87 -27.50
N ARG A 428 29.16 -1.93 -28.31
CA ARG A 428 28.49 -1.50 -29.54
C ARG A 428 28.52 -2.55 -30.65
N TRP A 429 29.30 -3.62 -30.49
CA TRP A 429 29.33 -4.69 -31.48
C TRP A 429 27.95 -5.38 -31.56
N PRO A 430 27.31 -5.46 -32.74
CA PRO A 430 25.93 -5.95 -32.86
C PRO A 430 25.76 -7.42 -32.43
N TYR A 431 26.83 -8.20 -32.42
CA TYR A 431 26.83 -9.61 -32.03
C TYR A 431 27.14 -9.84 -30.56
N PHE A 432 27.56 -8.82 -29.80
CA PHE A 432 27.94 -8.96 -28.39
C PHE A 432 26.80 -9.55 -27.54
N GLU A 433 25.59 -8.99 -27.66
CA GLU A 433 24.42 -9.49 -26.95
C GLU A 433 24.03 -10.91 -27.39
N THR A 434 24.12 -11.22 -28.69
CA THR A 434 23.87 -12.56 -29.23
C THR A 434 24.84 -13.59 -28.67
N LEU A 435 26.14 -13.26 -28.59
CA LEU A 435 27.17 -14.09 -27.98
C LEU A 435 26.86 -14.38 -26.52
N MET A 436 26.41 -13.37 -25.77
CA MET A 436 26.01 -13.55 -24.38
C MET A 436 24.79 -14.47 -24.24
N TYR A 437 23.78 -14.37 -25.11
CA TYR A 437 22.65 -15.29 -25.11
C TYR A 437 23.04 -16.72 -25.45
N VAL A 438 23.93 -16.93 -26.43
CA VAL A 438 24.48 -18.25 -26.76
C VAL A 438 25.24 -18.82 -25.56
N THR A 439 26.03 -18.00 -24.87
CA THR A 439 26.74 -18.42 -23.64
C THR A 439 25.78 -18.83 -22.53
N ILE A 440 24.68 -18.09 -22.34
CA ILE A 440 23.63 -18.43 -21.36
C ILE A 440 22.94 -19.76 -21.73
N ALA A 441 22.62 -19.96 -23.00
CA ALA A 441 22.02 -21.20 -23.49
C ALA A 441 22.97 -22.39 -23.30
N ALA A 442 24.25 -22.23 -23.65
CA ALA A 442 25.28 -23.24 -23.42
C ALA A 442 25.44 -23.59 -21.94
N ASN A 443 25.39 -22.59 -21.04
CA ASN A 443 25.38 -22.80 -19.60
C ASN A 443 24.17 -23.62 -19.13
N GLY A 444 22.98 -23.32 -19.67
CA GLY A 444 21.76 -24.08 -19.39
C GLY A 444 21.85 -25.54 -19.86
N ILE A 445 22.38 -25.78 -21.06
CA ILE A 445 22.60 -27.13 -21.60
C ILE A 445 23.62 -27.88 -20.74
N ALA A 446 24.74 -27.25 -20.39
CA ALA A 446 25.75 -27.83 -19.50
C ALA A 446 25.13 -28.22 -18.14
N MET A 447 24.26 -27.37 -17.58
CA MET A 447 23.53 -27.66 -16.35
C MET A 447 22.62 -28.89 -16.47
N ILE A 448 21.87 -29.01 -17.58
CA ILE A 448 21.00 -30.16 -17.84
C ILE A 448 21.83 -31.44 -17.98
N ILE A 449 22.93 -31.41 -18.74
CA ILE A 449 23.83 -32.56 -18.91
C ILE A 449 24.36 -33.03 -17.55
N ARG A 450 24.72 -32.10 -16.66
CA ARG A 450 25.19 -32.42 -15.30
C ARG A 450 24.10 -33.06 -14.43
N ILE A 451 22.86 -32.59 -14.52
CA ILE A 451 21.73 -33.19 -13.80
C ILE A 451 21.45 -34.62 -14.30
N LEU A 452 21.69 -34.88 -15.59
CA LEU A 452 21.49 -36.20 -16.20
C LEU A 452 22.62 -37.19 -15.91
N GLN A 453 23.75 -36.76 -15.36
CA GLN A 453 24.84 -37.67 -14.99
C GLN A 453 24.45 -38.46 -13.73
N PRO A 454 24.45 -39.81 -13.79
CA PRO A 454 24.15 -40.63 -12.63
C PRO A 454 25.27 -40.52 -11.60
N GLY A 455 24.92 -40.25 -10.34
CA GLY A 455 25.83 -40.22 -9.19
C GLY A 455 25.06 -40.04 -7.89
N ASP A 456 25.70 -40.31 -6.75
CA ASP A 456 25.09 -40.12 -5.43
C ASP A 456 24.64 -38.66 -5.25
N ILE A 457 23.50 -38.42 -4.60
CA ILE A 457 22.85 -37.09 -4.51
C ILE A 457 23.81 -36.04 -3.95
N VAL A 458 24.64 -36.40 -2.96
CA VAL A 458 25.59 -35.48 -2.33
C VAL A 458 26.78 -35.20 -3.24
N GLU A 459 27.32 -36.24 -3.88
CA GLU A 459 28.45 -36.11 -4.80
C GLU A 459 28.05 -35.35 -6.06
N SER A 460 26.90 -35.68 -6.65
CA SER A 460 26.30 -34.96 -7.76
C SER A 460 25.96 -33.50 -7.40
N THR A 461 25.55 -33.19 -6.17
CA THR A 461 25.33 -31.81 -5.72
C THR A 461 26.63 -31.02 -5.59
N LEU A 462 27.68 -31.63 -5.03
CA LEU A 462 29.01 -31.00 -4.93
C LEU A 462 29.64 -30.81 -6.31
N LEU A 463 29.55 -31.83 -7.17
CA LEU A 463 29.96 -31.76 -8.58
C LEU A 463 29.17 -30.70 -9.34
N PHE A 464 27.86 -30.59 -9.11
CA PHE A 464 27.03 -29.55 -9.71
C PHE A 464 27.39 -28.15 -9.21
N ALA A 465 27.94 -28.01 -8.02
CA ALA A 465 28.20 -26.69 -7.44
C ALA A 465 29.64 -26.17 -7.65
N ALA A 466 30.64 -27.05 -7.63
CA ALA A 466 32.06 -26.70 -7.72
C ALA A 466 32.71 -27.14 -9.04
N SER A 467 31.92 -27.35 -10.10
CA SER A 467 32.46 -27.77 -11.39
C SER A 467 33.26 -26.66 -12.09
N TRP A 468 34.21 -27.09 -12.93
CA TRP A 468 34.99 -26.21 -13.80
C TRP A 468 34.10 -25.35 -14.71
N ASP A 469 32.99 -25.90 -15.22
CA ASP A 469 32.05 -25.16 -16.05
C ASP A 469 31.40 -23.99 -15.28
N THR A 470 31.16 -24.13 -13.97
CA THR A 470 30.62 -23.06 -13.13
C THR A 470 31.56 -21.87 -13.05
N PHE A 471 32.86 -22.12 -12.88
CA PHE A 471 33.88 -21.08 -12.84
C PHE A 471 34.07 -20.41 -14.20
N ILE A 472 34.09 -21.18 -15.29
CA ILE A 472 34.24 -20.62 -16.65
C ILE A 472 33.06 -19.70 -16.98
N PHE A 473 31.83 -20.20 -16.90
CA PHE A 473 30.65 -19.39 -17.22
C PHE A 473 30.48 -18.23 -16.22
N GLY A 474 30.78 -18.46 -14.94
CA GLY A 474 30.77 -17.40 -13.92
C GLY A 474 31.73 -16.26 -14.24
N THR A 475 32.96 -16.59 -14.64
CA THR A 475 33.98 -15.60 -15.01
C THR A 475 33.56 -14.83 -16.25
N ILE A 476 32.99 -15.48 -17.26
CA ILE A 476 32.48 -14.81 -18.46
C ILE A 476 31.38 -13.79 -18.12
N PHE A 477 30.45 -14.14 -17.22
CA PHE A 477 29.38 -13.22 -16.81
C PHE A 477 29.87 -12.07 -15.93
N VAL A 478 30.88 -12.29 -15.09
CA VAL A 478 31.51 -11.21 -14.32
C VAL A 478 32.28 -10.28 -15.25
N ALA A 479 33.01 -10.82 -16.23
CA ALA A 479 33.71 -10.04 -17.24
C ALA A 479 32.74 -9.20 -18.09
N GLU A 480 31.61 -9.77 -18.53
CA GLU A 480 30.55 -9.04 -19.22
C GLU A 480 30.02 -7.87 -18.39
N ALA A 481 29.70 -8.09 -17.12
CA ALA A 481 29.23 -7.04 -16.23
C ALA A 481 30.28 -5.92 -16.07
N LEU A 482 31.56 -6.27 -15.91
CA LEU A 482 32.66 -5.30 -15.82
C LEU A 482 32.80 -4.48 -17.11
N ILE A 483 32.78 -5.12 -18.29
CA ILE A 483 32.84 -4.43 -19.58
C ILE A 483 31.68 -3.44 -19.70
N LYS A 484 30.45 -3.86 -19.37
CA LYS A 484 29.26 -2.99 -19.40
C LYS A 484 29.35 -1.82 -18.43
N VAL A 485 29.85 -2.03 -17.22
CA VAL A 485 30.04 -0.96 -16.22
C VAL A 485 31.09 0.05 -16.69
N LEU A 486 32.20 -0.41 -17.27
CA LEU A 486 33.25 0.46 -17.80
C LEU A 486 32.77 1.28 -19.02
N GLY A 487 32.07 0.64 -19.97
CA GLY A 487 31.62 1.31 -21.19
C GLY A 487 30.42 2.27 -20.98
N LEU A 488 29.42 1.89 -20.17
CA LEU A 488 28.21 2.68 -19.95
C LEU A 488 28.33 3.65 -18.75
N GLY A 489 29.22 3.36 -17.80
CA GLY A 489 29.29 4.03 -16.50
C GLY A 489 28.35 3.41 -15.47
N THR A 490 28.71 3.52 -14.19
CA THR A 490 27.98 2.90 -13.06
C THR A 490 26.53 3.37 -12.96
N ARG A 491 26.28 4.68 -13.09
CA ARG A 491 24.92 5.27 -13.00
C ARG A 491 23.99 4.74 -14.10
N ARG A 492 24.45 4.71 -15.35
CA ARG A 492 23.65 4.24 -16.49
C ARG A 492 23.48 2.72 -16.47
N TYR A 493 24.49 1.98 -16.00
CA TYR A 493 24.39 0.54 -15.81
C TYR A 493 23.32 0.17 -14.77
N LEU A 494 23.38 0.78 -13.58
CA LEU A 494 22.44 0.51 -12.47
C LEU A 494 21.02 1.01 -12.74
N SER A 495 20.85 2.02 -13.59
CA SER A 495 19.53 2.50 -14.03
C SER A 495 18.73 1.43 -14.80
N SER A 496 19.41 0.51 -15.49
CA SER A 496 18.75 -0.59 -16.21
C SER A 496 18.47 -1.76 -15.27
N GLY A 497 17.18 -2.01 -14.98
CA GLY A 497 16.77 -3.14 -14.13
C GLY A 497 17.22 -4.52 -14.64
N TRP A 498 17.39 -4.68 -15.96
CA TRP A 498 17.92 -5.93 -16.53
C TRP A 498 19.42 -6.10 -16.27
N ASN A 499 20.20 -5.03 -16.28
CA ASN A 499 21.62 -5.07 -15.94
C ASN A 499 21.80 -5.30 -14.44
N LEU A 500 20.97 -4.67 -13.60
CA LEU A 500 20.94 -4.93 -12.16
C LEU A 500 20.61 -6.40 -11.85
N PHE A 501 19.67 -7.00 -12.58
CA PHE A 501 19.37 -8.43 -12.47
C PHE A 501 20.56 -9.33 -12.88
N ASP A 502 21.30 -8.97 -13.94
CA ASP A 502 22.48 -9.71 -14.36
C ASP A 502 23.59 -9.62 -13.30
N LEU A 503 23.86 -8.41 -12.80
CA LEU A 503 24.82 -8.21 -11.72
C LEU A 503 24.42 -9.01 -10.47
N GLY A 504 23.16 -8.92 -10.05
CA GLY A 504 22.64 -9.63 -8.89
C GLY A 504 22.78 -11.15 -9.01
N THR A 505 22.37 -11.73 -10.15
CA THR A 505 22.51 -13.18 -10.38
C THR A 505 23.98 -13.62 -10.48
N SER A 506 24.88 -12.79 -11.03
CA SER A 506 26.33 -13.06 -11.02
C SER A 506 26.92 -13.02 -9.60
N ILE A 507 26.51 -12.07 -8.76
CA ILE A 507 26.96 -11.97 -7.37
C ILE A 507 26.44 -13.15 -6.54
N MET A 508 25.14 -13.46 -6.61
CA MET A 508 24.51 -14.55 -5.84
C MET A 508 25.20 -15.90 -6.07
N THR A 509 25.65 -16.13 -7.30
CA THR A 509 26.32 -17.37 -7.70
C THR A 509 27.79 -17.41 -7.31
N LEU A 510 28.48 -16.26 -7.31
CA LEU A 510 29.82 -16.14 -6.75
C LEU A 510 29.80 -16.38 -5.23
N VAL A 511 28.86 -15.75 -4.54
CA VAL A 511 28.64 -15.93 -3.09
C VAL A 511 28.28 -17.38 -2.78
N ALA A 512 27.38 -18.00 -3.54
CA ALA A 512 27.04 -19.42 -3.38
C ALA A 512 28.27 -20.34 -3.52
N GLY A 513 29.13 -20.09 -4.52
CA GLY A 513 30.37 -20.84 -4.70
C GLY A 513 31.37 -20.66 -3.54
N CYS A 514 31.50 -19.44 -3.02
CA CYS A 514 32.34 -19.16 -1.85
C CYS A 514 31.80 -19.83 -0.57
N ILE A 515 30.49 -19.73 -0.31
CA ILE A 515 29.85 -20.30 0.88
C ILE A 515 29.96 -21.82 0.87
N LEU A 516 29.72 -22.48 -0.26
CA LEU A 516 29.79 -23.94 -0.32
C LEU A 516 31.21 -24.47 -0.09
N ARG A 517 32.24 -23.68 -0.43
CA ARG A 517 33.64 -24.00 -0.12
C ARG A 517 33.96 -23.89 1.38
N LEU A 518 33.25 -23.02 2.10
CA LEU A 518 33.39 -22.83 3.54
C LEU A 518 32.48 -23.77 4.36
N PHE A 519 31.28 -24.05 3.87
CA PHE A 519 30.24 -24.87 4.51
C PHE A 519 29.68 -25.86 3.50
N SER A 520 30.23 -27.08 3.46
CA SER A 520 29.84 -28.13 2.51
C SER A 520 28.39 -28.61 2.66
N THR A 521 27.77 -28.37 3.81
CA THR A 521 26.37 -28.73 4.12
C THR A 521 25.34 -27.73 3.60
N ALA A 522 25.76 -26.56 3.12
CA ALA A 522 24.87 -25.47 2.68
C ALA A 522 24.38 -25.65 1.22
N THR A 523 23.86 -26.83 0.89
CA THR A 523 23.43 -27.22 -0.48
C THR A 523 22.30 -26.35 -1.04
N PHE A 524 21.53 -25.66 -0.19
CA PHE A 524 20.48 -24.74 -0.60
C PHE A 524 20.97 -23.60 -1.52
N PHE A 525 22.20 -23.10 -1.32
CA PHE A 525 22.75 -22.01 -2.14
C PHE A 525 22.97 -22.41 -3.61
N VAL A 526 23.02 -23.71 -3.91
CA VAL A 526 23.12 -24.26 -5.26
C VAL A 526 21.88 -23.91 -6.11
N LEU A 527 20.72 -23.70 -5.48
CA LEU A 527 19.47 -23.32 -6.13
C LEU A 527 19.52 -21.92 -6.77
N PHE A 528 20.52 -21.09 -6.46
CA PHE A 528 20.67 -19.79 -7.12
C PHE A 528 21.22 -19.90 -8.55
N ARG A 529 21.81 -21.03 -8.92
CA ARG A 529 22.46 -21.24 -10.24
C ARG A 529 21.46 -21.21 -11.41
N PRO A 530 20.29 -21.89 -11.36
CA PRO A 530 19.29 -21.85 -12.42
C PRO A 530 18.69 -20.45 -12.69
N PHE A 531 18.73 -19.51 -11.73
CA PHE A 531 18.20 -18.15 -11.95
C PHE A 531 18.91 -17.40 -13.07
N ARG A 532 20.16 -17.75 -13.41
CA ARG A 532 20.86 -17.19 -14.57
C ARG A 532 20.15 -17.48 -15.90
N ILE A 533 19.43 -18.61 -16.01
CA ILE A 533 18.69 -18.98 -17.22
C ILE A 533 17.52 -18.02 -17.47
N LEU A 534 16.98 -17.38 -16.43
CA LEU A 534 15.92 -16.35 -16.57
C LEU A 534 16.37 -15.17 -17.44
N ARG A 535 17.68 -14.94 -17.61
CA ARG A 535 18.21 -13.93 -18.53
C ARG A 535 17.78 -14.17 -19.99
N LEU A 536 17.53 -15.42 -20.38
CA LEU A 536 17.05 -15.77 -21.72
C LEU A 536 15.69 -15.16 -22.03
N PHE A 537 14.87 -14.88 -21.01
CA PHE A 537 13.57 -14.20 -21.20
C PHE A 537 13.71 -12.77 -21.74
N LYS A 538 14.91 -12.17 -21.73
CA LYS A 538 15.17 -10.86 -22.35
C LYS A 538 15.07 -10.89 -23.88
N MET A 539 15.36 -12.03 -24.51
CA MET A 539 15.39 -12.14 -25.98
C MET A 539 14.03 -11.82 -26.60
N LYS A 540 12.94 -12.35 -26.04
CA LYS A 540 11.60 -12.19 -26.61
C LYS A 540 10.92 -10.94 -26.04
N LYS A 541 10.54 -10.00 -26.92
CA LYS A 541 9.80 -8.78 -26.55
C LYS A 541 8.59 -9.08 -25.66
N ARG A 542 7.79 -10.10 -26.02
CA ARG A 542 6.60 -10.51 -25.25
C ARG A 542 6.93 -10.87 -23.80
N TYR A 543 8.02 -11.58 -23.53
CA TYR A 543 8.41 -11.95 -22.16
C TYR A 543 8.90 -10.75 -21.38
N ARG A 544 9.72 -9.88 -21.97
CA ARG A 544 10.11 -8.62 -21.32
C ARG A 544 8.90 -7.79 -20.91
N ASP A 545 7.87 -7.78 -21.75
CA ASP A 545 6.64 -7.07 -21.46
C ASP A 545 5.93 -7.68 -20.27
N VAL A 546 5.80 -9.01 -20.18
CA VAL A 546 5.19 -9.73 -19.05
C VAL A 546 5.99 -9.63 -17.75
N PHE A 547 7.32 -9.59 -17.78
CA PHE A 547 8.12 -9.38 -16.56
C PHE A 547 8.10 -7.93 -16.12
N GLY A 548 8.27 -6.99 -17.06
CA GLY A 548 8.10 -5.58 -16.79
C GLY A 548 6.71 -5.32 -16.20
N THR A 549 5.69 -5.92 -16.83
CA THR A 549 4.48 -6.51 -16.22
C THR A 549 4.40 -6.52 -14.71
N LEU A 550 4.81 -7.68 -14.23
CA LEU A 550 4.86 -8.12 -12.84
C LEU A 550 5.59 -7.14 -11.93
N VAL A 551 6.71 -6.56 -12.38
CA VAL A 551 7.50 -5.63 -11.55
C VAL A 551 6.69 -4.37 -11.20
N ILE A 552 5.97 -3.78 -12.16
CA ILE A 552 5.12 -2.61 -11.87
C ILE A 552 3.92 -2.99 -11.00
N LEU A 553 3.42 -4.23 -11.11
CA LEU A 553 2.31 -4.74 -10.30
C LEU A 553 2.74 -5.31 -8.95
N THR A 554 4.04 -5.40 -8.67
CA THR A 554 4.57 -5.98 -7.42
C THR A 554 4.03 -5.31 -6.15
N PRO A 555 3.88 -3.97 -6.06
CA PRO A 555 3.28 -3.33 -4.88
C PRO A 555 1.81 -3.75 -4.65
N LEU A 556 1.06 -3.99 -5.73
CA LEU A 556 -0.30 -4.50 -5.66
C LEU A 556 -0.29 -5.96 -5.18
N MET A 557 0.56 -6.81 -5.76
CA MET A 557 0.71 -8.23 -5.37
C MET A 557 1.16 -8.39 -3.91
N SER A 558 2.05 -7.52 -3.43
CA SER A 558 2.46 -7.50 -2.03
C SER A 558 1.28 -7.15 -1.13
N SER A 559 0.47 -6.16 -1.51
CA SER A 559 -0.72 -5.79 -0.74
C SER A 559 -1.74 -6.93 -0.68
N THR A 560 -1.99 -7.64 -1.79
CA THR A 560 -2.91 -8.79 -1.81
C THR A 560 -2.38 -9.99 -1.03
N ALA A 561 -1.08 -10.28 -1.12
CA ALA A 561 -0.43 -11.34 -0.35
C ALA A 561 -0.56 -11.08 1.16
N VAL A 562 -0.37 -9.83 1.61
CA VAL A 562 -0.55 -9.48 3.02
C VAL A 562 -2.00 -9.65 3.46
N VAL A 563 -2.99 -9.35 2.61
CA VAL A 563 -4.41 -9.64 2.94
C VAL A 563 -4.65 -11.14 3.13
N MET A 564 -4.06 -12.00 2.28
CA MET A 564 -4.12 -13.44 2.47
C MET A 564 -3.45 -13.88 3.77
N LEU A 565 -2.29 -13.32 4.12
CA LEU A 565 -1.62 -13.61 5.39
C LEU A 565 -2.44 -13.17 6.60
N VAL A 566 -3.10 -12.01 6.54
CA VAL A 566 -4.02 -11.55 7.61
C VAL A 566 -5.19 -12.50 7.76
N LEU A 567 -5.75 -13.00 6.65
CA LEU A 567 -6.82 -14.00 6.66
C LEU A 567 -6.34 -15.31 7.29
N TYR A 568 -5.16 -15.81 6.88
CA TYR A 568 -4.58 -17.02 7.46
C TYR A 568 -4.28 -16.86 8.93
N TYR A 569 -3.77 -15.70 9.37
CA TYR A 569 -3.54 -15.44 10.79
C TYR A 569 -4.85 -15.54 11.58
N PHE A 570 -5.93 -14.90 11.10
CA PHE A 570 -7.23 -14.95 11.77
C PHE A 570 -7.74 -16.38 11.94
N PHE A 571 -7.73 -17.18 10.87
CA PHE A 571 -8.18 -18.57 10.91
C PHE A 571 -7.20 -19.47 11.68
N ALA A 572 -5.89 -19.24 11.59
CA ALA A 572 -4.88 -20.04 12.29
C ALA A 572 -5.02 -19.90 13.80
N ILE A 573 -5.20 -18.68 14.33
CA ILE A 573 -5.46 -18.49 15.76
C ILE A 573 -6.71 -19.26 16.20
N ILE A 574 -7.81 -19.15 15.44
CA ILE A 574 -9.05 -19.89 15.77
C ILE A 574 -8.81 -21.40 15.69
N GLY A 575 -8.11 -21.87 14.65
CA GLY A 575 -7.79 -23.29 14.46
C GLY A 575 -6.90 -23.84 15.58
N MET A 576 -5.88 -23.11 16.00
CA MET A 576 -5.03 -23.50 17.13
C MET A 576 -5.84 -23.64 18.41
N GLU A 577 -6.68 -22.67 18.74
CA GLU A 577 -7.50 -22.71 19.96
C GLU A 577 -8.57 -23.82 19.92
N LEU A 578 -9.02 -24.23 18.73
CA LEU A 578 -10.02 -25.30 18.56
C LEU A 578 -9.43 -26.71 18.45
N PHE A 579 -8.24 -26.85 17.86
CA PHE A 579 -7.71 -28.12 17.37
C PHE A 579 -6.32 -28.49 17.94
N ALA A 580 -5.63 -27.59 18.66
CA ALA A 580 -4.33 -27.90 19.23
C ALA A 580 -4.43 -29.05 20.26
N GLY A 581 -3.43 -29.93 20.26
CA GLY A 581 -3.31 -31.02 21.24
C GLY A 581 -4.08 -32.29 20.91
N TYR A 582 -4.84 -32.33 19.81
CA TYR A 582 -5.44 -33.57 19.30
C TYR A 582 -4.43 -34.38 18.49
N ASN A 583 -4.12 -35.59 18.94
CA ASN A 583 -3.18 -36.46 18.23
C ASN A 583 -3.83 -37.09 17.00
N MET A 584 -3.36 -36.69 15.82
CA MET A 584 -3.87 -37.18 14.53
C MET A 584 -3.21 -38.50 14.06
N ARG A 585 -2.23 -39.05 14.78
CA ARG A 585 -1.57 -40.31 14.40
C ARG A 585 -2.48 -41.51 14.66
N ASN A 586 -2.69 -42.37 13.66
CA ASN A 586 -3.55 -43.56 13.75
C ASN A 586 -4.98 -43.26 14.24
N CYS A 587 -5.49 -42.07 13.90
CA CYS A 587 -6.86 -41.67 14.21
C CYS A 587 -7.86 -42.19 13.17
N CYS A 588 -9.14 -41.84 13.32
CA CYS A 588 -10.18 -42.07 12.31
C CYS A 588 -10.44 -43.55 11.93
N LYS A 589 -10.34 -44.47 12.89
CA LYS A 589 -10.62 -45.90 12.68
C LYS A 589 -12.05 -46.14 12.19
N ASN A 590 -12.24 -47.03 11.22
CA ASN A 590 -13.51 -47.38 10.56
C ASN A 590 -14.14 -46.26 9.72
N THR A 591 -13.36 -45.26 9.34
CA THR A 591 -13.80 -44.18 8.45
C THR A 591 -13.16 -44.29 7.07
N THR A 592 -13.69 -43.55 6.10
CA THR A 592 -13.13 -43.48 4.74
C THR A 592 -11.76 -42.79 4.68
N VAL A 593 -11.33 -42.14 5.76
CA VAL A 593 -10.07 -41.39 5.82
C VAL A 593 -8.98 -42.08 6.64
N GLU A 594 -9.24 -43.29 7.16
CA GLU A 594 -8.30 -44.05 8.01
C GLU A 594 -6.94 -44.25 7.34
N ASP A 595 -6.93 -44.62 6.06
CA ASP A 595 -5.71 -44.92 5.29
C ASP A 595 -4.76 -43.72 5.17
N PHE A 596 -5.26 -42.49 5.27
CA PHE A 596 -4.47 -41.26 5.17
C PHE A 596 -3.77 -40.87 6.48
N TYR A 597 -4.25 -41.38 7.62
CA TYR A 597 -3.74 -41.07 8.95
C TYR A 597 -3.02 -42.25 9.63
N LYS A 598 -2.88 -43.37 8.92
CA LYS A 598 -2.14 -44.55 9.38
C LYS A 598 -0.65 -44.23 9.48
N TYR A 599 -0.08 -44.46 10.66
CA TYR A 599 1.33 -44.27 10.99
C TYR A 599 1.93 -45.57 11.49
N SER A 600 2.95 -46.07 10.78
CA SER A 600 3.80 -47.19 11.21
C SER A 600 5.25 -46.72 11.20
N ALA A 601 5.98 -46.97 12.29
CA ALA A 601 7.38 -46.59 12.42
C ALA A 601 8.32 -47.36 11.45
N ASN A 602 7.89 -48.53 10.98
CA ASN A 602 8.70 -49.44 10.17
C ASN A 602 8.21 -49.56 8.71
N GLU A 603 6.98 -49.12 8.41
CA GLU A 603 6.38 -49.18 7.07
C GLU A 603 5.81 -47.82 6.69
N SER A 604 6.42 -47.15 5.72
CA SER A 604 5.84 -45.94 5.14
C SER A 604 4.67 -46.34 4.22
N THR A 605 3.43 -46.22 4.70
CA THR A 605 2.27 -46.26 3.82
C THR A 605 2.33 -45.09 2.85
N ALA A 606 2.15 -45.32 1.55
CA ALA A 606 2.26 -44.29 0.50
C ALA A 606 1.32 -43.09 0.68
N LEU A 607 0.23 -43.24 1.46
CA LEU A 607 -0.82 -42.23 1.67
C LEU A 607 -0.80 -41.58 3.07
N GLY A 608 0.00 -42.09 4.01
CA GLY A 608 -0.20 -41.91 5.46
C GLY A 608 0.38 -40.65 6.11
N TYR A 609 0.64 -39.55 5.39
CA TYR A 609 1.35 -38.37 5.94
C TYR A 609 0.44 -37.23 6.42
N TYR A 610 -0.88 -37.36 6.33
CA TYR A 610 -1.81 -36.28 6.67
C TYR A 610 -1.82 -35.93 8.17
N TYR A 611 -1.27 -36.78 9.04
CA TYR A 611 -1.09 -36.46 10.46
C TYR A 611 -0.12 -35.30 10.72
N LEU A 612 0.67 -34.88 9.72
CA LEU A 612 1.57 -33.72 9.81
C LEU A 612 0.82 -32.39 9.72
N ASN A 613 -0.37 -32.40 9.10
CA ASN A 613 -1.19 -31.20 8.90
C ASN A 613 -2.00 -30.91 10.15
N THR A 614 -1.32 -30.28 11.11
CA THR A 614 -1.83 -30.00 12.45
C THR A 614 -2.05 -28.50 12.66
N PHE A 615 -2.80 -28.20 13.72
CA PHE A 615 -2.97 -26.84 14.22
C PHE A 615 -2.24 -26.65 15.56
N ASP A 616 -1.12 -27.33 15.75
CA ASP A 616 -0.37 -27.27 17.01
C ASP A 616 0.38 -25.94 17.15
N ASN A 617 0.84 -25.33 16.04
CA ASN A 617 1.55 -24.05 16.06
C ASN A 617 1.06 -23.13 14.94
N LEU A 618 1.42 -21.84 15.02
CA LEU A 618 1.03 -20.85 14.01
C LEU A 618 1.60 -21.17 12.61
N ILE A 619 2.82 -21.70 12.55
CA ILE A 619 3.49 -22.06 11.28
C ILE A 619 2.81 -23.28 10.64
N ASP A 620 2.59 -24.34 11.43
CA ASP A 620 1.95 -25.57 10.97
C ASP A 620 0.49 -25.31 10.56
N SER A 621 -0.22 -24.50 11.35
CA SER A 621 -1.57 -24.01 11.01
C SER A 621 -1.55 -23.21 9.71
N GLY A 622 -0.58 -22.30 9.55
CA GLY A 622 -0.43 -21.49 8.35
C GLY A 622 -0.19 -22.33 7.09
N MET A 623 0.62 -23.38 7.19
CA MET A 623 0.83 -24.33 6.10
C MET A 623 -0.42 -25.14 5.80
N THR A 624 -1.10 -25.66 6.82
CA THR A 624 -2.36 -26.39 6.68
C THR A 624 -3.43 -25.53 5.99
N LEU A 625 -3.57 -24.26 6.38
CA LEU A 625 -4.49 -23.31 5.72
C LEU A 625 -4.09 -23.00 4.27
N PHE A 626 -2.79 -22.94 3.98
CA PHE A 626 -2.31 -22.80 2.61
C PHE A 626 -2.70 -24.00 1.75
N GLU A 627 -2.52 -25.23 2.25
CA GLU A 627 -2.95 -26.46 1.56
C GLU A 627 -4.47 -26.47 1.32
N LEU A 628 -5.26 -26.07 2.31
CA LEU A 628 -6.71 -25.95 2.18
C LEU A 628 -7.11 -24.90 1.13
N THR A 629 -6.33 -23.84 0.94
CA THR A 629 -6.57 -22.81 -0.08
C THR A 629 -6.36 -23.31 -1.50
N VAL A 630 -5.54 -24.36 -1.69
CA VAL A 630 -5.37 -25.03 -2.99
C VAL A 630 -6.57 -25.91 -3.33
N VAL A 631 -7.49 -26.15 -2.38
CA VAL A 631 -8.79 -26.84 -2.53
C VAL A 631 -8.68 -28.35 -2.84
N ASN A 632 -7.49 -28.89 -3.09
CA ASN A 632 -7.34 -30.32 -3.31
C ASN A 632 -7.37 -31.11 -1.98
N ASN A 633 -8.03 -32.27 -1.94
CA ASN A 633 -8.06 -33.19 -0.79
C ASN A 633 -8.47 -32.59 0.56
N TRP A 634 -9.05 -31.39 0.57
CA TRP A 634 -9.39 -30.65 1.80
C TRP A 634 -10.42 -31.37 2.69
N PHE A 635 -11.31 -32.15 2.07
CA PHE A 635 -12.34 -32.92 2.78
C PHE A 635 -11.74 -34.04 3.65
N ILE A 636 -10.53 -34.53 3.35
CA ILE A 636 -9.84 -35.53 4.17
C ILE A 636 -9.54 -34.95 5.55
N GLN A 637 -8.96 -33.74 5.58
CA GLN A 637 -8.66 -33.03 6.81
C GLN A 637 -9.95 -32.65 7.56
N MET A 638 -10.95 -32.12 6.85
CA MET A 638 -12.24 -31.79 7.43
C MET A 638 -12.91 -33.00 8.11
N ASN A 639 -12.95 -34.15 7.45
CA ASN A 639 -13.57 -35.36 8.01
C ASN A 639 -12.76 -35.93 9.17
N ALA A 640 -11.43 -35.82 9.14
CA ALA A 640 -10.59 -36.28 10.24
C ALA A 640 -10.84 -35.47 11.51
N TYR A 641 -10.84 -34.13 11.43
CA TYR A 641 -11.17 -33.27 12.57
C TYR A 641 -12.64 -33.39 12.99
N ALA A 642 -13.56 -33.66 12.07
CA ALA A 642 -14.96 -33.92 12.40
C ALA A 642 -15.13 -35.20 13.25
N PHE A 643 -14.31 -36.21 12.99
CA PHE A 643 -14.33 -37.46 13.74
C PHE A 643 -13.61 -37.36 15.10
N THR A 644 -12.48 -36.66 15.17
CA THR A 644 -11.67 -36.58 16.41
C THR A 644 -12.20 -35.56 17.41
N VAL A 645 -12.64 -34.39 16.94
CA VAL A 645 -13.08 -33.27 17.79
C VAL A 645 -14.60 -33.22 17.88
N GLY A 646 -15.29 -33.37 16.75
CA GLY A 646 -16.74 -33.39 16.67
C GLY A 646 -17.28 -32.82 15.36
N MET A 647 -18.52 -33.16 15.03
CA MET A 647 -19.11 -32.88 13.71
C MET A 647 -19.27 -31.39 13.38
N TYR A 648 -19.33 -30.51 14.39
CA TYR A 648 -19.46 -29.07 14.22
C TYR A 648 -18.21 -28.43 13.58
N THR A 649 -17.06 -29.08 13.63
CA THR A 649 -15.81 -28.58 13.05
C THR A 649 -15.86 -28.52 11.53
N ARG A 650 -16.75 -29.28 10.87
CA ARG A 650 -17.05 -29.14 9.43
C ARG A 650 -17.38 -27.69 9.05
N LEU A 651 -18.08 -26.96 9.92
CA LEU A 651 -18.44 -25.56 9.69
C LEU A 651 -17.19 -24.67 9.55
N TYR A 652 -16.14 -24.91 10.34
CA TYR A 652 -14.89 -24.15 10.27
C TYR A 652 -14.25 -24.27 8.88
N PHE A 653 -14.11 -25.50 8.36
CA PHE A 653 -13.50 -25.73 7.04
C PHE A 653 -14.38 -25.19 5.90
N MET A 654 -15.71 -25.35 6.00
CA MET A 654 -16.64 -24.81 5.00
C MET A 654 -16.62 -23.28 4.96
N VAL A 655 -16.63 -22.61 6.13
CA VAL A 655 -16.53 -21.15 6.22
C VAL A 655 -15.18 -20.67 5.70
N PHE A 656 -14.09 -21.35 6.07
CA PHE A 656 -12.76 -21.04 5.54
C PHE A 656 -12.72 -21.14 4.01
N TYR A 657 -13.27 -22.20 3.44
CA TYR A 657 -13.37 -22.37 1.98
C TYR A 657 -14.15 -21.22 1.34
N LEU A 658 -15.35 -20.88 1.84
CA LEU A 658 -16.16 -19.80 1.27
C LEU A 658 -15.43 -18.44 1.33
N VAL A 659 -14.82 -18.12 2.47
CA VAL A 659 -14.10 -16.85 2.64
C VAL A 659 -12.86 -16.81 1.75
N THR A 660 -12.03 -17.86 1.74
CA THR A 660 -10.83 -17.91 0.89
C THR A 660 -11.14 -17.90 -0.59
N MET A 661 -12.20 -18.58 -1.01
CA MET A 661 -12.68 -18.56 -2.39
C MET A 661 -13.09 -17.14 -2.82
N ILE A 662 -13.85 -16.42 -1.99
CA ILE A 662 -14.22 -15.01 -2.28
C ILE A 662 -12.97 -14.13 -2.35
N VAL A 663 -12.06 -14.24 -1.39
CA VAL A 663 -10.84 -13.41 -1.39
C VAL A 663 -9.93 -13.75 -2.57
N LEU A 664 -9.73 -15.03 -2.87
CA LEU A 664 -8.88 -15.49 -3.97
C LEU A 664 -9.45 -15.05 -5.33
N THR A 665 -10.76 -15.16 -5.54
CA THR A 665 -11.40 -14.69 -6.78
C THR A 665 -11.24 -13.18 -6.97
N ILE A 666 -11.37 -12.38 -5.90
CA ILE A 666 -11.11 -10.94 -5.93
C ILE A 666 -9.62 -10.65 -6.23
N VAL A 667 -8.68 -11.36 -5.60
CA VAL A 667 -7.25 -11.18 -5.84
C VAL A 667 -6.88 -11.52 -7.29
N VAL A 668 -7.40 -12.64 -7.82
CA VAL A 668 -7.19 -13.04 -9.20
C VAL A 668 -7.81 -12.02 -10.16
N SER A 669 -9.03 -11.56 -9.90
CA SER A 669 -9.69 -10.50 -10.69
C SER A 669 -8.87 -9.22 -10.72
N SER A 670 -8.39 -8.74 -9.56
CA SER A 670 -7.55 -7.54 -9.46
C SER A 670 -6.26 -7.67 -10.27
N PHE A 671 -5.63 -8.84 -10.23
CA PHE A 671 -4.41 -9.11 -11.00
C PHE A 671 -4.70 -9.15 -12.51
N LEU A 672 -5.77 -9.84 -12.91
CA LEU A 672 -6.18 -9.94 -14.32
C LEU A 672 -6.53 -8.58 -14.89
N GLU A 673 -7.23 -7.72 -14.15
CA GLU A 673 -7.58 -6.37 -14.60
C GLU A 673 -6.33 -5.52 -14.80
N ALA A 674 -5.41 -5.52 -13.83
CA ALA A 674 -4.17 -4.77 -13.95
C ALA A 674 -3.28 -5.27 -15.12
N PHE A 675 -3.29 -6.59 -15.38
CA PHE A 675 -2.56 -7.19 -16.48
C PHE A 675 -3.20 -6.90 -17.85
N ARG A 676 -4.53 -7.06 -17.97
CA ARG A 676 -5.32 -6.72 -19.15
C ARG A 676 -5.16 -5.25 -19.50
N PHE A 677 -5.28 -4.39 -18.50
CA PHE A 677 -5.05 -2.95 -18.62
C PHE A 677 -3.70 -2.66 -19.27
N ARG A 678 -2.63 -3.28 -18.77
CA ARG A 678 -1.31 -3.04 -19.31
C ARG A 678 -1.09 -3.60 -20.71
N ILE A 679 -1.66 -4.77 -21.01
CA ILE A 679 -1.63 -5.32 -22.37
C ILE A 679 -2.34 -4.36 -23.34
N HIS A 680 -3.53 -3.89 -22.97
CA HIS A 680 -4.32 -2.96 -23.78
C HIS A 680 -3.57 -1.65 -23.98
N TYR A 681 -3.04 -1.07 -22.89
CA TYR A 681 -2.22 0.13 -22.91
C TYR A 681 -1.04 0.00 -23.87
N LYS A 682 -0.26 -1.08 -23.75
CA LYS A 682 0.90 -1.31 -24.61
C LYS A 682 0.52 -1.50 -26.09
N LYS A 683 -0.69 -1.97 -26.36
CA LYS A 683 -1.20 -2.13 -27.72
C LYS A 683 -1.66 -0.79 -28.32
N SER A 684 -2.18 0.12 -27.49
CA SER A 684 -2.68 1.43 -27.94
C SER A 684 -1.61 2.52 -27.99
N THR A 685 -0.53 2.42 -27.20
CA THR A 685 0.53 3.45 -27.17
C THR A 685 1.79 3.02 -27.89
N SER A 686 2.32 3.88 -28.77
CA SER A 686 3.65 3.69 -29.36
C SER A 686 4.75 3.96 -28.33
N LYS A 687 5.97 3.42 -28.56
CA LYS A 687 7.13 3.72 -27.69
C LYS A 687 7.41 5.23 -27.58
N ARG A 688 7.20 5.96 -28.68
CA ARG A 688 7.38 7.41 -28.72
C ARG A 688 6.37 8.13 -27.83
N ASP A 689 5.14 7.66 -27.79
CA ASP A 689 4.08 8.22 -26.94
C ASP A 689 4.31 7.88 -25.47
N GLU A 690 4.87 6.71 -25.17
CA GLU A 690 5.34 6.36 -23.83
C GLU A 690 6.51 7.25 -23.39
N GLU A 691 7.48 7.52 -24.27
CA GLU A 691 8.63 8.37 -23.97
C GLU A 691 8.19 9.82 -23.71
N LYS A 692 7.33 10.38 -24.56
CA LYS A 692 6.74 11.73 -24.37
C LYS A 692 5.89 11.86 -23.11
N MET A 693 5.26 10.78 -22.66
CA MET A 693 4.45 10.80 -21.43
C MET A 693 5.31 10.75 -20.17
N LEU A 694 6.51 10.15 -20.26
CA LEU A 694 7.40 9.94 -19.12
C LEU A 694 8.47 11.02 -19.01
N HIS A 695 8.80 11.69 -20.10
CA HIS A 695 9.81 12.74 -20.18
C HIS A 695 9.15 14.02 -20.67
N GLU A 696 9.29 15.07 -19.91
CA GLU A 696 8.86 16.41 -20.28
C GLU A 696 10.08 17.30 -20.39
N GLU A 697 10.16 18.06 -21.47
CA GLU A 697 11.27 18.96 -21.73
C GLU A 697 10.84 20.37 -21.34
N VAL A 698 11.68 21.04 -20.55
CA VAL A 698 11.48 22.44 -20.18
C VAL A 698 12.73 23.21 -20.57
N GLU A 699 12.53 24.23 -21.38
CA GLU A 699 13.58 25.17 -21.76
C GLU A 699 13.57 26.35 -20.78
N LEU A 700 14.75 26.67 -20.23
CA LEU A 700 14.95 27.83 -19.39
C LEU A 700 15.83 28.86 -20.11
N LYS A 701 15.30 30.07 -20.27
CA LYS A 701 16.05 31.26 -20.68
C LYS A 701 16.35 32.14 -19.47
N TRP A 702 17.58 32.63 -19.40
CA TRP A 702 18.01 33.49 -18.30
C TRP A 702 17.20 34.80 -18.21
N ASP A 703 16.81 35.37 -19.35
CA ASP A 703 16.08 36.64 -19.40
C ASP A 703 14.63 36.50 -18.87
N GLU A 704 13.97 35.37 -19.17
CA GLU A 704 12.62 35.07 -18.66
C GLU A 704 12.64 34.84 -17.13
N LEU A 705 13.70 34.21 -16.63
CA LEU A 705 13.95 33.98 -15.21
C LEU A 705 14.09 35.28 -14.41
N GLN A 706 14.77 36.30 -14.98
CA GLN A 706 14.94 37.60 -14.34
C GLN A 706 13.60 38.36 -14.20
N TYR A 707 12.65 38.12 -15.10
CA TYR A 707 11.30 38.69 -15.00
C TYR A 707 10.44 37.98 -13.94
N VAL A 708 10.57 36.66 -13.81
CA VAL A 708 9.78 35.84 -12.88
C VAL A 708 10.29 35.92 -11.43
N ILE A 709 11.60 36.03 -11.25
CA ILE A 709 12.26 36.07 -9.94
C ILE A 709 12.70 37.51 -9.66
N GLU A 710 11.86 38.25 -8.93
CA GLU A 710 12.13 39.64 -8.52
C GLU A 710 13.30 39.75 -7.51
N ASP A 711 13.63 38.66 -6.79
CA ASP A 711 14.67 38.63 -5.76
C ASP A 711 16.07 38.30 -6.32
N PHE A 712 16.98 39.27 -6.23
CA PHE A 712 18.36 39.16 -6.71
C PHE A 712 19.16 38.04 -6.00
N GLN A 713 18.90 37.80 -4.70
CA GLN A 713 19.66 36.78 -3.95
C GLN A 713 19.33 35.36 -4.39
N LEU A 714 18.08 35.10 -4.77
CA LEU A 714 17.66 33.80 -5.32
C LEU A 714 18.25 33.59 -6.72
N LEU A 715 18.33 34.65 -7.52
CA LEU A 715 18.94 34.62 -8.86
C LEU A 715 20.44 34.28 -8.79
N GLU A 716 21.17 34.88 -7.83
CA GLU A 716 22.60 34.63 -7.61
C GLU A 716 22.87 33.14 -7.29
N LYS A 717 22.01 32.50 -6.49
CA LYS A 717 22.09 31.07 -6.14
C LYS A 717 21.86 30.14 -7.34
N LEU A 718 21.12 30.61 -8.35
CA LEU A 718 20.81 29.84 -9.57
C LEU A 718 21.90 29.95 -10.64
N ARG A 719 22.73 31.00 -10.60
CA ARG A 719 23.80 31.30 -11.57
C ARG A 719 24.78 30.13 -11.83
N PRO A 720 25.22 29.32 -10.85
CA PRO A 720 26.14 28.20 -11.10
C PRO A 720 25.52 27.05 -11.91
N SER A 721 24.19 26.97 -11.93
CA SER A 721 23.44 25.85 -12.52
C SER A 721 22.89 26.14 -13.93
N LEU A 722 22.99 27.38 -14.38
CA LEU A 722 22.42 27.91 -15.61
C LEU A 722 23.52 28.64 -16.40
N VAL A 723 23.44 28.58 -17.73
CA VAL A 723 24.38 29.33 -18.58
C VAL A 723 23.85 30.76 -18.71
N VAL A 724 24.61 31.73 -18.19
CA VAL A 724 24.25 33.16 -18.26
C VAL A 724 24.21 33.59 -19.74
N GLY A 725 23.06 34.11 -20.19
CA GLY A 725 22.83 34.52 -21.58
C GLY A 725 22.58 33.38 -22.58
N GLY A 726 22.39 32.14 -22.11
CA GLY A 726 22.08 30.98 -22.95
C GLY A 726 20.73 30.32 -22.63
N THR A 727 20.30 29.40 -23.50
CA THR A 727 19.20 28.48 -23.24
C THR A 727 19.73 27.19 -22.62
N THR A 728 19.07 26.70 -21.58
CA THR A 728 19.36 25.38 -21.01
C THR A 728 18.09 24.54 -21.05
N VAL A 729 18.21 23.33 -21.59
CA VAL A 729 17.08 22.39 -21.68
C VAL A 729 17.22 21.37 -20.56
N PHE A 730 16.15 21.19 -19.80
CA PHE A 730 16.04 20.19 -18.76
C PHE A 730 15.01 19.14 -19.16
N ILE A 731 15.29 17.89 -18.81
CA ILE A 731 14.36 16.77 -19.00
C ILE A 731 13.84 16.35 -17.62
N GLY A 732 12.56 16.55 -17.40
CA GLY A 732 11.81 16.04 -16.25
C GLY A 732 11.36 14.62 -16.53
N SER A 733 11.89 13.65 -15.77
CA SER A 733 11.48 12.24 -15.86
C SER A 733 10.55 11.86 -14.70
N ARG A 734 9.43 11.18 -15.01
CA ARG A 734 8.50 10.66 -13.98
C ARG A 734 8.60 9.14 -13.80
N PRO A 735 8.48 8.63 -12.57
CA PRO A 735 8.42 7.19 -12.34
C PRO A 735 7.14 6.59 -12.92
N ARG A 736 7.25 5.35 -13.42
CA ARG A 736 6.10 4.60 -13.94
C ARG A 736 5.23 4.11 -12.77
N THR A 737 4.23 4.89 -12.40
CA THR A 737 3.28 4.52 -11.33
C THR A 737 1.93 4.10 -11.90
N ARG A 738 1.17 3.32 -11.13
CA ARG A 738 -0.19 2.90 -11.49
C ARG A 738 -1.13 4.09 -11.66
N GLU A 739 -1.01 5.12 -10.82
CA GLU A 739 -1.87 6.32 -10.87
C GLU A 739 -1.71 7.10 -12.18
N VAL A 740 -0.47 7.24 -12.67
CA VAL A 740 -0.15 7.89 -13.94
C VAL A 740 -0.82 7.15 -15.12
N LEU A 741 -0.83 5.83 -15.06
CA LEU A 741 -1.48 4.99 -16.08
C LEU A 741 -3.02 5.03 -15.99
N GLN A 742 -3.58 4.95 -14.77
CA GLN A 742 -5.03 5.03 -14.53
C GLN A 742 -5.59 6.38 -14.99
N ARG A 743 -4.86 7.47 -14.77
CA ARG A 743 -5.31 8.80 -15.24
C ARG A 743 -5.48 8.85 -16.75
N LYS A 744 -4.53 8.30 -17.49
CA LYS A 744 -4.61 8.25 -18.96
C LYS A 744 -5.76 7.36 -19.44
N MET A 745 -6.06 6.28 -18.72
CA MET A 745 -7.22 5.41 -19.01
C MET A 745 -8.53 6.15 -18.86
N TYR A 746 -8.72 6.83 -17.73
CA TYR A 746 -9.97 7.50 -17.39
C TYR A 746 -10.02 8.95 -17.87
N THR A 747 -9.20 9.36 -18.85
CA THR A 747 -9.10 10.78 -19.27
C THR A 747 -10.47 11.39 -19.62
N ASN A 748 -11.29 10.66 -20.38
CA ASN A 748 -12.62 11.13 -20.76
C ASN A 748 -13.56 11.22 -19.54
N GLU A 749 -13.57 10.19 -18.69
CA GLU A 749 -14.39 10.14 -17.48
C GLU A 749 -13.95 11.19 -16.43
N ILE A 750 -12.66 11.51 -16.35
CA ILE A 750 -12.13 12.52 -15.44
C ILE A 750 -12.72 13.90 -15.76
N ASN A 751 -12.86 14.24 -17.04
CA ASN A 751 -13.46 15.52 -17.43
C ASN A 751 -14.92 15.61 -16.97
N GLU A 752 -15.68 14.52 -17.12
CA GLU A 752 -17.05 14.41 -16.60
C GLU A 752 -17.09 14.53 -15.08
N TRP A 753 -16.22 13.81 -14.36
CA TRP A 753 -16.15 13.86 -12.90
C TRP A 753 -15.80 15.24 -12.37
N VAL A 754 -14.93 15.97 -13.07
CA VAL A 754 -14.57 17.36 -12.72
C VAL A 754 -15.75 18.29 -12.96
N ALA A 755 -16.50 18.13 -14.07
CA ALA A 755 -17.70 18.91 -14.34
C ALA A 755 -18.77 18.68 -13.27
N GLU A 756 -19.03 17.41 -12.91
CA GLU A 756 -19.95 17.04 -11.83
C GLU A 756 -19.54 17.66 -10.48
N ALA A 757 -18.24 17.60 -10.15
CA ALA A 757 -17.72 18.16 -8.91
C ALA A 757 -17.87 19.69 -8.87
N ARG A 758 -17.58 20.40 -9.97
CA ARG A 758 -17.80 21.85 -10.06
C ARG A 758 -19.28 22.20 -9.85
N GLN A 759 -20.21 21.47 -10.47
CA GLN A 759 -21.64 21.68 -10.29
C GLN A 759 -22.11 21.42 -8.86
N ALA A 760 -21.54 20.44 -8.18
CA ALA A 760 -21.84 20.15 -6.77
C ALA A 760 -21.33 21.26 -5.85
N GLU A 761 -20.12 21.79 -6.10
CA GLU A 761 -19.56 22.93 -5.36
C GLU A 761 -20.41 24.19 -5.55
N SER A 762 -20.80 24.52 -6.78
CA SER A 762 -21.68 25.67 -7.05
C SER A 762 -23.03 25.56 -6.33
N ARG A 763 -23.65 24.37 -6.33
CA ARG A 763 -24.90 24.13 -5.60
C ARG A 763 -24.72 24.32 -4.09
N GLN A 764 -23.60 23.90 -3.53
CA GLN A 764 -23.33 24.04 -2.11
C GLN A 764 -23.08 25.48 -1.69
N ILE A 765 -22.42 26.28 -2.54
CA ILE A 765 -22.26 27.73 -2.34
C ILE A 765 -23.63 28.42 -2.32
N LEU A 766 -24.49 28.12 -3.31
CA LEU A 766 -25.85 28.68 -3.38
C LEU A 766 -26.70 28.32 -2.15
N LEU A 767 -26.59 27.08 -1.64
CA LEU A 767 -27.28 26.66 -0.42
C LEU A 767 -26.77 27.38 0.83
N ASN A 768 -25.46 27.60 0.94
CA ASN A 768 -24.87 28.35 2.04
C ASN A 768 -25.26 29.83 2.00
N GLU A 769 -25.30 30.43 0.81
CA GLU A 769 -25.76 31.81 0.60
C GLU A 769 -27.25 31.97 0.92
N ALA A 770 -28.08 30.99 0.57
CA ALA A 770 -29.49 30.95 0.93
C ALA A 770 -29.68 30.86 2.46
N HIS A 771 -28.92 29.99 3.15
CA HIS A 771 -28.96 29.89 4.61
C HIS A 771 -28.46 31.14 5.32
N SER A 772 -27.39 31.78 4.84
CA SER A 772 -26.92 33.04 5.41
C SER A 772 -27.91 34.18 5.18
N SER A 773 -28.63 34.17 4.04
CA SER A 773 -29.67 35.16 3.75
C SER A 773 -30.92 34.95 4.64
N GLU A 774 -31.28 33.70 4.94
CA GLU A 774 -32.36 33.39 5.90
C GLU A 774 -32.00 33.73 7.36
N GLU A 775 -30.73 33.61 7.76
CA GLU A 775 -30.26 34.07 9.07
C GLU A 775 -30.19 35.60 9.15
N LEU A 776 -29.76 36.29 8.08
CA LEU A 776 -29.73 37.76 8.02
C LEU A 776 -31.15 38.37 7.99
N CYS A 777 -32.12 37.71 7.34
CA CYS A 777 -33.54 38.12 7.35
C CYS A 777 -34.26 37.83 8.68
N ARG A 778 -33.61 37.16 9.65
CA ARG A 778 -34.14 36.98 11.02
C ARG A 778 -33.61 38.00 12.02
N GLU A 779 -32.63 38.80 11.65
CA GLU A 779 -32.12 39.92 12.45
C GLU A 779 -32.59 41.26 11.86
N GLU A 780 -33.87 41.61 12.04
CA GLU A 780 -34.33 43.00 11.90
C GLU A 780 -34.10 43.77 13.22
N PRO A 781 -33.86 45.10 13.15
CA PRO A 781 -33.33 45.88 14.27
C PRO A 781 -34.38 46.10 15.35
N ILE A 782 -33.97 45.97 16.62
CA ILE A 782 -34.72 46.45 17.78
C ILE A 782 -34.89 47.96 17.61
N THR A 783 -36.11 48.37 17.27
CA THR A 783 -36.53 49.77 17.23
C THR A 783 -36.97 50.18 18.64
N GLU A 784 -36.39 51.27 19.14
CA GLU A 784 -36.82 51.96 20.35
C GLU A 784 -38.21 52.58 20.12
N SER A 785 -39.27 51.88 20.51
CA SER A 785 -40.54 52.49 20.90
C SER A 785 -41.41 51.48 21.63
N ASP A 786 -41.34 51.47 22.97
CA ASP A 786 -42.52 51.70 23.81
C ASP A 786 -42.19 51.48 25.29
N HIS A 787 -42.24 52.59 26.00
CA HIS A 787 -42.41 52.67 27.44
C HIS A 787 -43.87 52.27 27.79
N LEU A 788 -44.01 51.57 28.92
CA LEU A 788 -45.24 51.21 29.66
C LEU A 788 -46.09 50.05 29.12
N GLY A 789 -46.24 49.01 29.96
CA GLY A 789 -47.34 48.07 29.83
C GLY A 789 -47.16 46.78 30.62
N LEU A 790 -47.78 46.74 31.80
CA LEU A 790 -47.87 45.64 32.76
C LEU A 790 -48.11 44.21 32.21
N THR A 791 -47.65 43.24 33.04
CA THR A 791 -48.30 41.97 33.45
C THR A 791 -48.21 40.67 32.61
N GLU A 792 -47.84 39.61 33.36
CA GLU A 792 -48.28 38.21 33.31
C GLU A 792 -47.72 37.21 32.26
N ASN A 793 -46.77 36.39 32.75
CA ASN A 793 -46.85 34.93 32.85
C ASN A 793 -47.89 34.17 31.99
N LEU A 794 -47.41 33.27 31.10
CA LEU A 794 -47.64 31.80 31.09
C LEU A 794 -47.72 31.15 29.68
N ARG A 795 -46.95 30.06 29.55
CA ARG A 795 -47.17 28.84 28.74
C ARG A 795 -47.25 28.94 27.20
N ARG A 796 -46.21 28.40 26.54
CA ARG A 796 -46.35 27.63 25.29
C ARG A 796 -45.92 26.17 25.50
N PRO A 797 -46.71 25.17 25.08
CA PRO A 797 -46.26 23.78 25.02
C PRO A 797 -45.65 23.43 23.65
N ARG A 798 -44.74 22.46 23.68
CA ARG A 798 -44.18 21.72 22.53
C ARG A 798 -45.27 21.24 21.57
N ARG A 799 -45.02 21.35 20.25
CA ARG A 799 -45.64 20.47 19.24
C ARG A 799 -44.57 19.81 18.37
N ARG A 800 -44.59 18.47 18.41
CA ARG A 800 -44.09 17.52 17.40
C ARG A 800 -45.06 17.51 16.21
N THR A 801 -44.51 17.35 15.01
CA THR A 801 -45.12 16.73 13.81
C THR A 801 -43.92 16.28 12.96
N SER A 802 -43.57 15.02 12.68
CA SER A 802 -44.26 13.83 12.16
C SER A 802 -45.00 14.03 10.83
N ASN A 803 -44.63 13.14 9.88
CA ASN A 803 -45.26 12.74 8.62
C ASN A 803 -44.72 13.45 7.36
N VAL A 804 -43.98 12.74 6.48
CA VAL A 804 -44.42 11.70 5.50
C VAL A 804 -45.23 12.35 4.39
N VAL A 805 -44.63 12.46 3.19
CA VAL A 805 -44.81 11.55 2.04
C VAL A 805 -43.47 11.45 1.32
#